data_AF-A0AAN1QF36-F1
#
_entry.id   AF-A0AAN1QF36-F1
#
_cell.length_a   1.000
_cell.length_b   1.000
_cell.length_c   1.000
_cell.angle_alpha   90.00
_cell.angle_beta   90.00
_cell.angle_gamma   90.00
#
_symmetry.space_group_name_H-M   'P 1'
#
loop_
_entity.id
_entity.type
_entity.pdbx_description
1 polymer ?
#
loop_
_entity_poly.entity_id
_entity_poly.type
_entity_poly.pdbx_seq_one_letter_code
_entity_poly.pdbx_strand_id
1 'polypeptide(L)'
;MFRTTKPLLLLLCCATLLACKAELGSPDQAGNNASNSGGSGSNQQPTTPDSGSGNNPGTAGGTASGGSTSSSSSGGSSGSGSGTTSPDQSGQPTTGTTQPAPPTSLDLAGALPLTHEQGGQFDIQLCADKVCVTQSAQADGSFGFKLKLSQWPQDKALHLVASHRQNSALSLSSELPTLTQLLKQDQNGDGIITEQESPRLHLSPMPLAYQSIMAALQKQEGKQDVSGQLFSDPHLNHRFARDLTALLQLTLNGDMPLPARQLSELATALVSQQQSNPTSTLFEHLTTLATSQGTTLPDDAETRLNDALAAMEKLDTRTATYQLLTTFYPQRKLTLLGQFPSRLSEASVSVEIGAKPNHNGLNAHYFKPERPIRPQRLAVMAQSGQMQESLPIKQGNQYSTTLTLADLNNSFASCKPGSSETSDDLMEDTLTLVVQDAKSEVELRSVLGSFCELVKRDENRDGILGANEYPRLNVGYTTTAQWALLLKTTLSAGMGSFLDWQAWTLAELDQKLKALPRHQVELLAAMVALQAEGELWQQPVNLLEGTDFRQQLLSWLEINMANEYSTVSRNNQIPDLFKLESTIAENSGLGPLLNANPDKNISHIIKAAAGLIRNSESDALLYPGTSTAGSWLTPYPNSPISPVCQREVLSDQVIGLAILGQGRDQDGSHWVTLGWQPQEGVSQYRIGWGKTPFEHIENAEQQNISQQTRITLKGLPHYQDYQIRVMSEGGTISAPLTYRAGQLHVADTRITHSMGLDDGKRGRDLDSRCDPLSGQAVNSNLDGVLGARYIKLDNRGEPLPRQDLSYKQMPFACVADALSGLVWETKVQHKDGESSLHDDKSLFAYDDIQSNNAFNGSCYDPQSGALASDRSRCNLKRQISQVNQSKLCGLSNWRPPSQQEFYGIMTLTRDNPIALDTRYFPFNSGLSVTYGQWNAVETIFYGIWTSDVMPVSRPIGTWEKDDGGPDAYQVRPTTQLRGSIARQYQPHHVMLVSDGFKVTGE
;
A
#
# COMPACT_ATOMS: atom_id res chain seq x y z
N MET A 1 44.42 15.81 11.90
CA MET A 1 45.87 16.10 11.71
C MET A 1 46.21 16.02 10.21
N PHE A 2 47.41 16.47 9.82
CA PHE A 2 48.09 16.27 8.53
C PHE A 2 47.92 14.85 7.90
N ARG A 3 48.05 14.60 6.58
CA ARG A 3 48.64 15.32 5.42
C ARG A 3 47.98 14.83 4.10
N THR A 4 47.42 15.69 3.22
CA THR A 4 47.97 16.26 1.95
C THR A 4 48.16 15.36 0.69
N THR A 5 47.64 15.84 -0.46
CA THR A 5 48.23 15.87 -1.85
C THR A 5 48.55 14.58 -2.62
N LYS A 6 48.53 14.51 -3.97
CA LYS A 6 47.88 15.22 -5.13
C LYS A 6 48.20 14.39 -6.44
N PRO A 7 47.67 14.70 -7.65
CA PRO A 7 47.74 13.82 -8.84
C PRO A 7 48.75 14.25 -9.95
N LEU A 8 48.91 13.42 -10.99
CA LEU A 8 49.21 13.66 -12.43
C LEU A 8 48.96 12.29 -13.17
N LEU A 9 48.47 12.07 -14.40
CA LEU A 9 48.36 12.79 -15.70
C LEU A 9 49.52 12.52 -16.69
N LEU A 10 49.28 11.62 -17.67
CA LEU A 10 49.75 11.55 -19.09
C LEU A 10 49.08 10.27 -19.70
N LEU A 11 48.53 10.12 -20.92
CA LEU A 11 48.63 10.68 -22.30
C LEU A 11 49.59 9.98 -23.31
N LEU A 12 49.00 9.66 -24.46
CA LEU A 12 49.54 9.51 -25.84
C LEU A 12 50.27 8.23 -26.33
N CYS A 13 49.59 7.57 -27.29
CA CYS A 13 50.02 6.98 -28.58
C CYS A 13 49.50 5.53 -28.80
N CYS A 14 48.84 5.14 -29.91
CA CYS A 14 49.11 5.31 -31.36
C CYS A 14 50.28 4.44 -31.87
N ALA A 15 50.19 3.66 -32.96
CA ALA A 15 49.08 3.38 -33.90
C ALA A 15 49.36 2.09 -34.73
N THR A 16 48.82 1.99 -35.96
CA THR A 16 49.07 1.03 -37.09
C THR A 16 48.15 -0.22 -37.19
N LEU A 17 47.68 -0.67 -38.38
CA LEU A 17 47.69 -0.14 -39.78
C LEU A 17 46.63 -0.85 -40.68
N LEU A 18 46.08 -0.13 -41.70
CA LEU A 18 45.51 -0.60 -43.01
C LEU A 18 44.23 -1.49 -43.02
N ALA A 19 43.32 -1.52 -44.04
CA ALA A 19 42.90 -0.66 -45.19
C ALA A 19 41.61 -1.31 -45.84
N CYS A 20 41.00 -0.97 -47.00
CA CYS A 20 41.16 0.03 -48.08
C CYS A 20 39.88 0.12 -48.99
N LYS A 21 39.59 1.30 -49.60
CA LYS A 21 38.61 1.57 -50.72
C LYS A 21 37.10 1.35 -50.42
N ALA A 22 36.10 2.10 -50.91
CA ALA A 22 35.85 2.90 -52.15
C ALA A 22 35.38 2.05 -53.37
N GLU A 23 34.39 2.42 -54.20
CA GLU A 23 33.63 3.68 -54.40
C GLU A 23 32.32 3.46 -55.22
N LEU A 24 31.46 4.50 -55.35
CA LEU A 24 30.36 4.69 -56.36
C LEU A 24 29.07 3.82 -56.31
N GLY A 25 27.89 4.43 -56.56
CA GLY A 25 26.63 3.71 -56.90
C GLY A 25 25.28 4.35 -56.53
N SER A 26 24.82 5.37 -57.26
CA SER A 26 23.40 5.84 -57.33
C SER A 26 22.88 5.60 -58.79
N PRO A 27 21.58 5.75 -59.18
CA PRO A 27 20.69 6.92 -58.92
C PRO A 27 19.14 6.69 -58.88
N ASP A 28 18.41 7.78 -58.58
CA ASP A 28 17.11 8.34 -59.09
C ASP A 28 16.00 7.41 -59.67
N GLN A 29 14.68 7.69 -59.57
CA GLN A 29 13.90 8.94 -59.71
C GLN A 29 12.64 8.93 -58.79
N ALA A 30 12.01 10.01 -58.30
CA ALA A 30 11.72 11.40 -58.75
C ALA A 30 10.30 11.60 -59.36
N GLY A 31 9.52 12.56 -58.82
CA GLY A 31 8.10 12.83 -59.14
C GLY A 31 7.28 13.19 -57.88
N ASN A 32 7.27 14.41 -57.34
CA ASN A 32 6.67 15.69 -57.80
C ASN A 32 5.13 15.72 -57.97
N ASN A 33 4.51 16.71 -57.28
CA ASN A 33 3.16 17.27 -57.49
C ASN A 33 1.92 16.36 -57.21
N ALA A 34 0.70 16.87 -56.99
CA ALA A 34 0.24 18.11 -56.32
C ALA A 34 -1.31 18.08 -56.15
N SER A 35 -1.83 18.81 -55.16
CA SER A 35 -3.17 19.46 -55.11
C SER A 35 -4.50 18.67 -55.27
N ASN A 36 -5.42 18.98 -54.34
CA ASN A 36 -6.86 19.26 -54.54
C ASN A 36 -7.94 18.16 -54.73
N SER A 37 -8.73 18.02 -53.65
CA SER A 37 -10.19 18.36 -53.58
C SER A 37 -11.28 17.37 -54.04
N GLY A 38 -12.41 17.42 -53.33
CA GLY A 38 -13.69 16.75 -53.66
C GLY A 38 -13.85 15.35 -53.03
N GLY A 39 -15.03 14.96 -52.53
CA GLY A 39 -16.33 15.65 -52.45
C GLY A 39 -17.33 14.90 -51.55
N SER A 40 -18.51 15.48 -51.31
CA SER A 40 -19.50 15.01 -50.32
C SER A 40 -20.56 14.04 -50.85
N GLY A 41 -21.15 13.25 -49.95
CA GLY A 41 -22.43 12.53 -50.13
C GLY A 41 -22.45 11.22 -49.32
N SER A 42 -23.31 10.89 -48.35
CA SER A 42 -24.69 11.23 -47.95
C SER A 42 -25.75 10.17 -48.33
N ASN A 43 -26.55 9.77 -47.33
CA ASN A 43 -27.90 9.17 -47.36
C ASN A 43 -28.14 7.65 -47.47
N GLN A 44 -29.08 7.23 -46.59
CA GLN A 44 -30.26 6.35 -46.78
C GLN A 44 -30.34 4.93 -46.17
N GLN A 45 -31.17 4.87 -45.11
CA GLN A 45 -32.13 3.81 -44.69
C GLN A 45 -33.15 3.46 -45.81
N PRO A 46 -34.05 2.44 -45.70
CA PRO A 46 -34.79 1.91 -44.51
C PRO A 46 -34.73 0.34 -44.39
N THR A 47 -35.47 -0.44 -43.57
CA THR A 47 -36.91 -0.43 -43.16
C THR A 47 -37.24 -1.12 -41.82
N THR A 48 -38.36 -0.69 -41.22
CA THR A 48 -39.18 -1.28 -40.12
C THR A 48 -40.26 -2.25 -40.71
N PRO A 49 -41.32 -2.78 -40.01
CA PRO A 49 -41.85 -2.62 -38.63
C PRO A 49 -42.03 -3.97 -37.87
N ASP A 50 -42.80 -4.19 -36.77
CA ASP A 50 -43.95 -3.47 -36.18
C ASP A 50 -44.16 -3.71 -34.65
N SER A 51 -45.20 -3.06 -34.11
CA SER A 51 -45.80 -3.02 -32.76
C SER A 51 -46.40 -4.34 -32.24
N GLY A 52 -46.81 -4.49 -30.96
CA GLY A 52 -46.74 -3.63 -29.75
C GLY A 52 -47.89 -3.86 -28.74
N SER A 53 -47.85 -3.20 -27.57
CA SER A 53 -48.94 -3.05 -26.55
C SER A 53 -49.52 -4.28 -25.82
N GLY A 54 -49.88 -4.16 -24.52
CA GLY A 54 -50.85 -5.09 -23.88
C GLY A 54 -50.77 -5.37 -22.36
N ASN A 55 -51.25 -4.45 -21.53
CA ASN A 55 -51.71 -4.54 -20.12
C ASN A 55 -51.72 -5.86 -19.29
N ASN A 56 -51.35 -5.71 -18.01
CA ASN A 56 -51.77 -6.45 -16.80
C ASN A 56 -53.32 -6.57 -16.62
N PRO A 57 -53.92 -7.33 -15.66
CA PRO A 57 -53.38 -7.84 -14.38
C PRO A 57 -53.79 -9.29 -13.97
N GLY A 58 -53.52 -9.74 -12.72
CA GLY A 58 -54.44 -10.69 -12.05
C GLY A 58 -53.97 -11.68 -10.96
N THR A 59 -53.53 -11.20 -9.78
CA THR A 59 -53.82 -11.73 -8.42
C THR A 59 -53.85 -13.23 -8.03
N ALA A 60 -53.33 -13.48 -6.81
CA ALA A 60 -53.64 -14.55 -5.84
C ALA A 60 -53.06 -15.98 -6.05
N GLY A 61 -52.73 -16.73 -4.98
CA GLY A 61 -52.60 -16.31 -3.57
C GLY A 61 -52.64 -17.45 -2.53
N GLY A 62 -52.04 -17.19 -1.36
CA GLY A 62 -52.19 -18.00 -0.13
C GLY A 62 -51.30 -19.26 -0.03
N THR A 63 -51.10 -19.88 1.14
CA THR A 63 -51.42 -19.45 2.53
C THR A 63 -50.71 -20.38 3.53
N ALA A 64 -50.33 -19.89 4.73
CA ALA A 64 -50.31 -20.55 6.07
C ALA A 64 -49.67 -21.97 6.22
N SER A 65 -49.22 -22.49 7.37
CA SER A 65 -48.93 -22.06 8.76
C SER A 65 -48.21 -23.27 9.42
N GLY A 66 -47.49 -23.23 10.54
CA GLY A 66 -47.27 -22.18 11.53
C GLY A 66 -47.35 -22.78 12.96
N GLY A 67 -46.53 -22.31 13.90
CA GLY A 67 -46.51 -22.76 15.30
C GLY A 67 -45.67 -24.02 15.57
N SER A 68 -45.33 -24.37 16.82
CA SER A 68 -45.69 -23.75 18.12
C SER A 68 -44.70 -24.17 19.23
N THR A 69 -44.48 -23.28 20.23
CA THR A 69 -44.28 -23.57 21.69
C THR A 69 -43.23 -24.59 22.17
N SER A 70 -42.60 -24.53 23.36
CA SER A 70 -42.43 -23.55 24.47
C SER A 70 -41.37 -24.18 25.44
N SER A 71 -40.92 -23.69 26.61
CA SER A 71 -41.47 -22.79 27.65
C SER A 71 -40.42 -22.48 28.74
N SER A 72 -40.53 -21.33 29.44
CA SER A 72 -40.24 -21.07 30.89
C SER A 72 -38.94 -21.58 31.58
N SER A 73 -38.31 -20.95 32.58
CA SER A 73 -38.41 -19.67 33.34
C SER A 73 -37.22 -19.69 34.35
N SER A 74 -36.70 -18.66 35.03
CA SER A 74 -37.14 -17.30 35.47
C SER A 74 -35.90 -16.37 35.54
N GLY A 75 -35.92 -15.04 35.40
CA GLY A 75 -36.55 -14.01 36.26
C GLY A 75 -35.69 -13.74 37.51
N GLY A 76 -35.19 -12.54 37.87
CA GLY A 76 -35.21 -11.15 37.32
C GLY A 76 -34.21 -10.29 38.15
N SER A 77 -34.04 -8.96 38.07
CA SER A 77 -34.67 -7.85 37.32
C SER A 77 -33.74 -6.61 37.36
N SER A 78 -33.80 -5.71 36.35
CA SER A 78 -33.47 -4.25 36.36
C SER A 78 -32.19 -3.73 37.06
N GLY A 79 -31.35 -2.85 36.50
CA GLY A 79 -31.37 -2.00 35.29
C GLY A 79 -30.35 -0.85 35.50
N SER A 80 -29.93 -0.01 34.55
CA SER A 80 -30.24 0.14 33.12
C SER A 80 -28.99 0.70 32.41
N GLY A 81 -28.81 0.47 31.11
CA GLY A 81 -27.63 0.95 30.36
C GLY A 81 -27.98 1.72 29.08
N SER A 82 -27.10 2.65 28.68
CA SER A 82 -27.11 3.29 27.37
C SER A 82 -26.30 2.46 26.38
N GLY A 83 -26.97 1.86 25.39
CA GLY A 83 -26.33 1.04 24.36
C GLY A 83 -25.92 1.85 23.14
N THR A 84 -24.70 1.62 22.65
CA THR A 84 -24.28 1.93 21.28
C THR A 84 -25.13 1.15 20.26
N THR A 85 -25.20 1.64 19.03
CA THR A 85 -25.70 0.86 17.87
C THR A 85 -24.77 1.01 16.68
N SER A 86 -24.56 -0.09 15.97
CA SER A 86 -23.85 -0.15 14.68
C SER A 86 -24.87 -0.19 13.53
N PRO A 87 -24.48 0.14 12.28
CA PRO A 87 -25.39 0.19 11.14
C PRO A 87 -25.69 -1.21 10.57
N ASP A 88 -26.83 -1.33 9.88
CA ASP A 88 -27.05 -2.35 8.85
C ASP A 88 -27.99 -1.80 7.74
N GLN A 89 -28.12 -2.51 6.63
CA GLN A 89 -28.51 -1.96 5.33
C GLN A 89 -30.00 -1.99 4.96
N SER A 90 -30.28 -1.29 3.85
CA SER A 90 -31.38 -1.47 2.87
C SER A 90 -32.57 -0.50 2.93
N GLY A 91 -32.71 0.27 1.85
CA GLY A 91 -33.83 1.17 1.55
C GLY A 91 -33.64 1.79 0.16
N GLN A 92 -34.60 1.65 -0.75
CA GLN A 92 -34.45 2.07 -2.15
C GLN A 92 -34.53 3.61 -2.32
N PRO A 93 -33.85 4.18 -3.33
CA PRO A 93 -33.86 5.63 -3.56
C PRO A 93 -35.23 6.13 -4.03
N THR A 94 -35.77 7.11 -3.32
CA THR A 94 -36.93 7.88 -3.78
C THR A 94 -36.46 9.21 -4.37
N THR A 95 -36.78 9.45 -5.64
CA THR A 95 -36.43 10.70 -6.34
C THR A 95 -37.30 11.85 -5.85
N GLY A 96 -36.78 12.65 -4.92
CA GLY A 96 -37.42 13.87 -4.45
C GLY A 96 -36.38 14.94 -4.11
N THR A 97 -36.34 16.03 -4.87
CA THR A 97 -35.49 17.19 -4.63
C THR A 97 -36.02 18.02 -3.45
N THR A 98 -35.90 17.47 -2.25
CA THR A 98 -36.19 18.18 -1.01
C THR A 98 -34.92 18.90 -0.57
N GLN A 99 -34.89 20.22 -0.76
CA GLN A 99 -33.87 21.07 -0.13
C GLN A 99 -33.90 20.81 1.40
N PRO A 100 -32.76 20.53 2.05
CA PRO A 100 -32.77 20.13 3.45
C PRO A 100 -33.45 21.21 4.29
N ALA A 101 -34.38 20.79 5.16
CA ALA A 101 -35.08 21.71 6.04
C ALA A 101 -34.06 22.46 6.91
N PRO A 102 -34.21 23.78 7.10
CA PRO A 102 -33.29 24.53 7.93
C PRO A 102 -33.28 23.95 9.36
N PRO A 103 -32.11 23.81 10.00
CA PRO A 103 -32.01 23.21 11.32
C PRO A 103 -32.91 23.94 12.32
N THR A 104 -33.65 23.19 13.13
CA THR A 104 -34.60 23.74 14.12
C THR A 104 -33.96 24.00 15.48
N SER A 105 -32.78 23.41 15.70
CA SER A 105 -31.98 23.47 16.91
C SER A 105 -30.50 23.42 16.58
N LEU A 106 -29.68 23.93 17.49
CA LEU A 106 -28.22 23.84 17.49
C LEU A 106 -27.79 23.54 18.92
N ASP A 107 -26.96 22.52 19.11
CA ASP A 107 -26.36 22.26 20.41
C ASP A 107 -24.94 22.87 20.44
N LEU A 108 -24.54 23.39 21.60
CA LEU A 108 -23.18 23.90 21.85
C LEU A 108 -22.57 23.13 23.03
N ALA A 109 -21.30 22.74 22.93
CA ALA A 109 -20.55 22.07 23.99
C ALA A 109 -19.15 22.69 24.17
N GLY A 110 -18.72 22.90 25.42
CA GLY A 110 -17.42 23.47 25.74
C GLY A 110 -16.95 23.13 27.16
N ALA A 111 -15.75 23.57 27.53
CA ALA A 111 -15.16 23.31 28.84
C ALA A 111 -14.46 24.54 29.45
N LEU A 112 -14.27 24.49 30.76
CA LEU A 112 -13.35 25.35 31.51
C LEU A 112 -12.09 24.53 31.83
N PRO A 113 -10.87 25.01 31.51
CA PRO A 113 -9.64 24.33 31.88
C PRO A 113 -9.39 24.52 33.38
N LEU A 114 -9.85 23.56 34.20
CA LEU A 114 -9.68 23.54 35.65
C LEU A 114 -8.99 22.23 36.07
N THR A 115 -8.11 22.30 37.07
CA THR A 115 -7.24 21.17 37.49
C THR A 115 -7.90 20.20 38.49
N HIS A 116 -9.15 20.46 38.90
CA HIS A 116 -9.87 19.74 39.95
C HIS A 116 -11.38 19.71 39.66
N GLU A 117 -12.17 18.97 40.47
CA GLU A 117 -13.65 18.91 40.42
C GLU A 117 -14.37 20.25 40.78
N GLN A 118 -13.68 21.38 40.60
CA GLN A 118 -14.15 22.74 40.89
C GLN A 118 -15.09 23.28 39.79
N GLY A 119 -15.21 22.62 38.63
CA GLY A 119 -16.08 23.08 37.54
C GLY A 119 -17.53 23.32 37.98
N GLY A 120 -18.04 22.44 38.85
CA GLY A 120 -19.39 22.57 39.44
C GLY A 120 -19.61 23.77 40.35
N GLN A 121 -18.59 24.62 40.56
CA GLN A 121 -18.67 25.89 41.30
C GLN A 121 -18.91 27.10 40.38
N PHE A 122 -18.88 26.91 39.06
CA PHE A 122 -19.16 27.94 38.06
C PHE A 122 -20.56 27.77 37.45
N ASP A 123 -21.28 28.89 37.31
CA ASP A 123 -22.46 28.97 36.46
C ASP A 123 -22.11 29.71 35.16
N ILE A 124 -22.56 29.15 34.04
CA ILE A 124 -22.22 29.57 32.68
C ILE A 124 -23.45 30.23 32.06
N GLN A 125 -23.36 31.50 31.72
CA GLN A 125 -24.43 32.26 31.08
C GLN A 125 -24.10 32.49 29.61
N LEU A 126 -25.00 32.07 28.72
CA LEU A 126 -24.97 32.37 27.29
C LEU A 126 -26.05 33.40 26.97
N CYS A 127 -25.68 34.49 26.28
CA CYS A 127 -26.59 35.58 25.92
C CYS A 127 -26.44 36.01 24.45
N ALA A 128 -27.54 36.42 23.81
CA ALA A 128 -27.54 37.16 22.55
C ALA A 128 -28.60 38.28 22.60
N ASP A 129 -28.16 39.53 22.51
CA ASP A 129 -28.97 40.74 22.74
C ASP A 129 -29.72 40.71 24.09
N LYS A 130 -30.99 40.27 24.10
CA LYS A 130 -31.84 40.19 25.30
C LYS A 130 -32.24 38.77 25.69
N VAL A 131 -31.85 37.78 24.89
CA VAL A 131 -32.09 36.36 25.19
C VAL A 131 -30.89 35.84 25.96
N CYS A 132 -31.10 35.28 27.15
CA CYS A 132 -30.05 34.69 27.96
C CYS A 132 -30.53 33.36 28.57
N VAL A 133 -29.63 32.39 28.65
CA VAL A 133 -29.82 31.11 29.36
C VAL A 133 -28.60 30.85 30.23
N THR A 134 -28.81 30.37 31.46
CA THR A 134 -27.74 30.01 32.39
C THR A 134 -27.79 28.53 32.68
N GLN A 135 -26.66 27.86 32.59
CA GLN A 135 -26.46 26.44 32.84
C GLN A 135 -25.25 26.27 33.77
N SER A 136 -25.35 25.41 34.77
CA SER A 136 -24.20 25.08 35.63
C SER A 136 -23.22 24.17 34.87
N ALA A 137 -21.91 24.40 35.04
CA ALA A 137 -20.91 23.46 34.55
C ALA A 137 -20.89 22.17 35.40
N GLN A 138 -20.41 21.09 34.81
CA GLN A 138 -20.18 19.81 35.47
C GLN A 138 -18.91 19.85 36.32
N ALA A 139 -18.67 18.82 37.15
CA ALA A 139 -17.51 18.75 38.04
C ALA A 139 -16.17 18.88 37.27
N ASP A 140 -16.09 18.25 36.09
CA ASP A 140 -14.95 18.28 35.16
C ASP A 140 -14.80 19.60 34.37
N GLY A 141 -15.65 20.60 34.63
CA GLY A 141 -15.65 21.89 33.92
C GLY A 141 -16.38 21.90 32.58
N SER A 142 -16.93 20.76 32.12
CA SER A 142 -17.70 20.70 30.88
C SER A 142 -19.09 21.33 31.02
N PHE A 143 -19.62 21.90 29.95
CA PHE A 143 -20.97 22.46 29.88
C PHE A 143 -21.56 22.31 28.47
N GLY A 144 -22.88 22.44 28.35
CA GLY A 144 -23.53 22.49 27.04
C GLY A 144 -24.90 23.14 27.07
N PHE A 145 -25.31 23.68 25.93
CA PHE A 145 -26.58 24.37 25.73
C PHE A 145 -27.32 23.78 24.53
N LYS A 146 -28.60 23.45 24.68
CA LYS A 146 -29.48 23.07 23.55
C LYS A 146 -30.30 24.27 23.09
N LEU A 147 -29.95 24.87 21.96
CA LEU A 147 -30.54 26.12 21.48
C LEU A 147 -31.61 25.84 20.43
N LYS A 148 -32.88 26.15 20.74
CA LYS A 148 -33.93 26.14 19.72
C LYS A 148 -33.82 27.41 18.87
N LEU A 149 -33.40 27.28 17.61
CA LEU A 149 -33.02 28.42 16.76
C LEU A 149 -34.18 29.42 16.56
N SER A 150 -35.43 28.97 16.59
CA SER A 150 -36.62 29.84 16.54
C SER A 150 -36.83 30.75 17.76
N GLN A 151 -35.98 30.66 18.80
CA GLN A 151 -36.07 31.44 20.03
C GLN A 151 -34.89 32.42 20.22
N TRP A 152 -33.91 32.40 19.31
CA TRP A 152 -32.67 33.18 19.42
C TRP A 152 -32.43 34.07 18.18
N PRO A 153 -31.87 35.28 18.35
CA PRO A 153 -31.56 36.17 17.24
C PRO A 153 -30.39 35.62 16.40
N GLN A 154 -30.62 35.40 15.10
CA GLN A 154 -29.68 34.69 14.22
C GLN A 154 -28.45 35.53 13.82
N ASP A 155 -28.60 36.86 13.80
CA ASP A 155 -27.60 37.84 13.33
C ASP A 155 -26.94 38.63 14.48
N LYS A 156 -26.93 38.07 15.70
CA LYS A 156 -26.28 38.67 16.87
C LYS A 156 -25.16 37.77 17.36
N ALA A 157 -24.05 38.38 17.78
CA ALA A 157 -22.98 37.69 18.46
C ALA A 157 -23.48 37.08 19.78
N LEU A 158 -22.85 35.99 20.18
CA LEU A 158 -23.17 35.24 21.38
C LEU A 158 -22.12 35.53 22.45
N HIS A 159 -22.53 36.07 23.59
CA HIS A 159 -21.64 36.33 24.71
C HIS A 159 -21.77 35.19 25.72
N LEU A 160 -20.64 34.56 26.03
CA LEU A 160 -20.53 33.43 26.95
C LEU A 160 -19.73 33.86 28.17
N VAL A 161 -20.32 33.77 29.37
CA VAL A 161 -19.72 34.26 30.62
C VAL A 161 -19.75 33.15 31.67
N ALA A 162 -18.59 32.78 32.21
CA ALA A 162 -18.49 31.95 33.41
C ALA A 162 -18.40 32.85 34.65
N SER A 163 -19.12 32.52 35.71
CA SER A 163 -19.01 33.21 37.01
C SER A 163 -18.95 32.21 38.17
N HIS A 164 -17.94 32.35 39.02
CA HIS A 164 -17.78 31.52 40.20
C HIS A 164 -18.79 31.90 41.30
N ARG A 165 -19.63 30.95 41.74
CA ARG A 165 -20.78 31.18 42.64
C ARG A 165 -20.47 31.93 43.94
N GLN A 166 -19.28 31.71 44.50
CA GLN A 166 -18.89 32.28 45.80
C GLN A 166 -17.89 33.45 45.65
N ASN A 167 -17.43 33.76 44.43
CA ASN A 167 -16.43 34.80 44.21
C ASN A 167 -16.56 35.42 42.80
N SER A 168 -17.37 36.48 42.67
CA SER A 168 -17.59 37.16 41.39
C SER A 168 -16.36 37.88 40.80
N ALA A 169 -15.26 37.98 41.56
CA ALA A 169 -13.95 38.41 41.04
C ALA A 169 -13.36 37.40 40.03
N LEU A 170 -13.73 36.11 40.16
CA LEU A 170 -13.38 35.03 39.26
C LEU A 170 -14.51 34.83 38.25
N SER A 171 -14.44 35.63 37.18
CA SER A 171 -15.30 35.49 36.01
C SER A 171 -14.47 35.51 34.73
N LEU A 172 -14.92 34.75 33.73
CA LEU A 172 -14.36 34.70 32.40
C LEU A 172 -15.42 35.09 31.38
N SER A 173 -15.01 35.66 30.25
CA SER A 173 -15.93 35.92 29.14
C SER A 173 -15.28 35.59 27.81
N SER A 174 -16.10 35.11 26.88
CA SER A 174 -15.75 34.82 25.50
C SER A 174 -16.87 35.32 24.58
N GLU A 175 -16.49 35.75 23.39
CA GLU A 175 -17.43 36.14 22.34
C GLU A 175 -17.40 35.10 21.23
N LEU A 176 -18.57 34.57 20.92
CA LEU A 176 -18.85 33.56 19.92
C LEU A 176 -19.47 34.24 18.68
N PRO A 177 -19.24 33.69 17.47
CA PRO A 177 -19.89 34.13 16.23
C PRO A 177 -21.43 34.12 16.32
N THR A 178 -22.09 34.72 15.33
CA THR A 178 -23.56 34.65 15.25
C THR A 178 -24.03 33.20 15.01
N LEU A 179 -25.29 32.88 15.35
CA LEU A 179 -25.82 31.54 15.09
C LEU A 179 -25.74 31.14 13.60
N THR A 180 -25.94 32.09 12.69
CA THR A 180 -25.77 31.88 11.24
C THR A 180 -24.30 31.65 10.81
N GLN A 181 -23.32 31.98 11.66
CA GLN A 181 -21.90 31.67 11.46
C GLN A 181 -21.52 30.34 12.13
N LEU A 182 -21.99 30.07 13.34
CA LEU A 182 -21.79 28.78 14.03
C LEU A 182 -22.36 27.61 13.20
N LEU A 183 -23.53 27.77 12.58
CA LEU A 183 -24.13 26.81 11.64
C LEU A 183 -23.35 26.61 10.32
N LYS A 184 -22.20 27.28 10.15
CA LYS A 184 -21.25 27.06 9.04
C LYS A 184 -19.87 26.58 9.53
N GLN A 185 -19.70 26.47 10.84
CA GLN A 185 -18.52 25.98 11.54
C GLN A 185 -18.71 24.55 12.07
N ASP A 186 -19.94 24.03 12.07
CA ASP A 186 -20.25 22.60 12.09
C ASP A 186 -19.44 21.90 10.97
N GLN A 187 -18.42 21.13 11.35
CA GLN A 187 -17.48 20.51 10.40
C GLN A 187 -17.85 19.06 10.06
N ASN A 188 -18.55 18.37 10.97
CA ASN A 188 -18.88 16.95 10.84
C ASN A 188 -20.34 16.69 10.42
N GLY A 189 -21.22 17.69 10.55
CA GLY A 189 -22.64 17.63 10.21
C GLY A 189 -23.56 17.04 11.30
N ASP A 190 -23.09 16.89 12.54
CA ASP A 190 -23.87 16.27 13.63
C ASP A 190 -24.81 17.23 14.39
N GLY A 191 -24.62 18.55 14.21
CA GLY A 191 -25.45 19.59 14.82
C GLY A 191 -25.04 20.01 16.25
N ILE A 192 -23.88 19.58 16.74
CA ILE A 192 -23.31 19.91 18.05
C ILE A 192 -21.98 20.65 17.85
N ILE A 193 -21.97 21.98 17.98
CA ILE A 193 -20.71 22.74 17.88
C ILE A 193 -19.87 22.52 19.14
N THR A 194 -18.67 21.97 18.96
CA THR A 194 -17.70 21.70 20.01
C THR A 194 -16.62 22.79 20.11
N GLU A 195 -15.82 22.75 21.18
CA GLU A 195 -14.60 23.57 21.29
C GLU A 195 -13.51 23.22 20.26
N GLN A 196 -13.64 22.14 19.49
CA GLN A 196 -12.74 21.86 18.35
C GLN A 196 -13.12 22.66 17.10
N GLU A 197 -14.40 23.03 16.96
CA GLU A 197 -14.95 23.72 15.79
C GLU A 197 -15.10 25.23 16.02
N SER A 198 -15.50 25.60 17.24
CA SER A 198 -15.49 26.97 17.74
C SER A 198 -14.65 27.02 19.01
N PRO A 199 -13.31 27.18 18.92
CA PRO A 199 -12.41 27.21 20.08
C PRO A 199 -12.70 28.31 21.11
N ARG A 200 -13.54 29.29 20.77
CA ARG A 200 -14.09 30.29 21.70
C ARG A 200 -15.08 29.71 22.73
N LEU A 201 -15.50 28.44 22.58
CA LEU A 201 -16.21 27.67 23.59
C LEU A 201 -15.29 27.15 24.71
N HIS A 202 -13.97 27.15 24.50
CA HIS A 202 -12.99 26.85 25.54
C HIS A 202 -12.80 28.07 26.47
N LEU A 203 -13.48 28.07 27.60
CA LEU A 203 -13.54 29.21 28.53
C LEU A 203 -12.28 29.30 29.40
N SER A 204 -11.21 29.82 28.82
CA SER A 204 -9.93 30.11 29.48
C SER A 204 -9.72 31.61 29.75
N PRO A 205 -8.69 32.01 30.52
CA PRO A 205 -8.24 33.41 30.64
C PRO A 205 -7.57 33.98 29.38
N MET A 206 -7.33 33.17 28.34
CA MET A 206 -6.57 33.60 27.16
C MET A 206 -7.20 34.79 26.40
N PRO A 207 -8.53 34.86 26.17
CA PRO A 207 -9.15 36.04 25.55
C PRO A 207 -8.90 37.32 26.36
N LEU A 208 -8.89 37.24 27.69
CA LEU A 208 -8.67 38.39 28.56
C LEU A 208 -7.22 38.90 28.50
N ALA A 209 -6.23 38.01 28.49
CA ALA A 209 -4.81 38.37 28.34
C ALA A 209 -4.58 39.12 27.02
N TYR A 210 -5.05 38.55 25.90
CA TYR A 210 -4.94 39.18 24.58
C TYR A 210 -5.73 40.50 24.48
N GLN A 211 -6.94 40.59 25.03
CA GLN A 211 -7.73 41.83 25.04
C GLN A 211 -7.06 42.95 25.84
N SER A 212 -6.49 42.64 27.02
CA SER A 212 -5.75 43.63 27.83
C SER A 212 -4.52 44.18 27.10
N ILE A 213 -3.78 43.33 26.38
CA ILE A 213 -2.61 43.73 25.57
C ILE A 213 -3.03 44.55 24.35
N MET A 214 -4.07 44.11 23.62
CA MET A 214 -4.63 44.86 22.48
C MET A 214 -5.11 46.26 22.90
N ALA A 215 -5.78 46.40 24.04
CA ALA A 215 -6.22 47.69 24.56
C ALA A 215 -5.04 48.61 24.95
N ALA A 216 -3.93 48.04 25.44
CA ALA A 216 -2.72 48.79 25.75
C ALA A 216 -1.95 49.26 24.50
N LEU A 217 -1.88 48.43 23.45
CA LEU A 217 -1.34 48.79 22.14
C LEU A 217 -2.21 49.86 21.44
N GLN A 218 -3.54 49.74 21.47
CA GLN A 218 -4.45 50.79 20.97
C GLN A 218 -4.29 52.11 21.74
N LYS A 219 -3.94 52.07 23.03
CA LYS A 219 -3.65 53.28 23.80
C LYS A 219 -2.30 53.93 23.42
N GLN A 220 -1.38 53.16 22.83
CA GLN A 220 -0.05 53.60 22.39
C GLN A 220 -0.09 54.21 20.97
N GLU A 221 -0.82 53.60 20.04
CA GLU A 221 -0.94 54.03 18.62
C GLU A 221 -2.19 54.85 18.29
N GLY A 222 -3.13 54.96 19.25
CA GLY A 222 -4.44 55.55 19.05
C GLY A 222 -5.45 54.60 18.39
N LYS A 223 -6.46 55.15 17.72
CA LYS A 223 -7.61 54.38 17.17
C LYS A 223 -7.28 53.63 15.87
N GLN A 224 -6.17 52.89 15.85
CA GLN A 224 -5.78 51.99 14.76
C GLN A 224 -6.09 50.53 15.13
N ASP A 225 -6.17 49.66 14.13
CA ASP A 225 -6.17 48.21 14.36
C ASP A 225 -4.73 47.74 14.59
N VAL A 226 -4.42 47.40 15.84
CA VAL A 226 -3.09 46.98 16.30
C VAL A 226 -2.91 45.46 16.29
N SER A 227 -3.84 44.69 15.74
CA SER A 227 -3.79 43.20 15.75
C SER A 227 -2.51 42.63 15.14
N GLY A 228 -1.96 43.28 14.10
CA GLY A 228 -0.67 42.91 13.52
C GLY A 228 0.56 43.28 14.37
N GLN A 229 0.43 44.12 15.39
CA GLN A 229 1.57 44.60 16.19
C GLN A 229 2.08 43.57 17.22
N LEU A 230 1.27 42.59 17.58
CA LEU A 230 1.64 41.48 18.48
C LEU A 230 2.83 40.62 17.97
N PHE A 231 3.26 40.80 16.71
CA PHE A 231 4.48 40.20 16.14
C PHE A 231 5.70 41.13 16.16
N SER A 232 5.48 42.43 16.08
CA SER A 232 6.54 43.43 15.93
C SER A 232 6.94 44.10 17.24
N ASP A 233 6.06 44.11 18.24
CA ASP A 233 6.36 44.73 19.53
C ASP A 233 7.32 43.84 20.38
N PRO A 234 8.42 44.40 20.90
CA PRO A 234 9.41 43.62 21.66
C PRO A 234 8.93 43.20 23.07
N HIS A 235 7.80 43.72 23.57
CA HIS A 235 7.36 43.58 24.95
C HIS A 235 5.88 43.17 25.10
N LEU A 236 5.01 43.58 24.16
CA LEU A 236 3.57 43.32 24.13
C LEU A 236 3.20 42.38 22.98
N ASN A 237 3.85 41.22 22.93
CA ASN A 237 3.73 40.23 21.85
C ASN A 237 2.98 38.95 22.29
N HIS A 238 2.78 38.04 21.33
CA HIS A 238 2.19 36.71 21.54
C HIS A 238 2.83 35.91 22.69
N ARG A 239 4.14 36.05 22.93
CA ARG A 239 4.83 35.40 24.05
C ARG A 239 4.32 35.95 25.38
N PHE A 240 4.34 37.28 25.56
CA PHE A 240 3.82 37.92 26.76
C PHE A 240 2.32 37.65 26.98
N ALA A 241 1.51 37.59 25.92
CA ALA A 241 0.09 37.25 26.01
C ALA A 241 -0.17 35.82 26.53
N ARG A 242 0.62 34.86 26.04
CA ARG A 242 0.63 33.47 26.51
C ARG A 242 1.14 33.36 27.96
N ASP A 243 2.18 34.10 28.30
CA ASP A 243 2.81 34.07 29.63
C ASP A 243 1.88 34.68 30.70
N LEU A 244 1.19 35.79 30.36
CA LEU A 244 0.12 36.37 31.15
C LEU A 244 -1.09 35.42 31.28
N THR A 245 -1.42 34.65 30.24
CA THR A 245 -2.48 33.64 30.29
C THR A 245 -2.16 32.56 31.34
N ALA A 246 -0.91 32.08 31.40
CA ALA A 246 -0.47 31.10 32.39
C ALA A 246 -0.66 31.61 33.84
N LEU A 247 -0.27 32.86 34.11
CA LEU A 247 -0.46 33.47 35.43
C LEU A 247 -1.95 33.64 35.79
N LEU A 248 -2.77 34.15 34.86
CA LEU A 248 -4.21 34.30 35.09
C LEU A 248 -4.91 32.93 35.31
N GLN A 249 -4.40 31.85 34.71
CA GLN A 249 -4.89 30.49 34.93
C GLN A 249 -4.57 29.97 36.33
N LEU A 250 -3.35 30.21 36.84
CA LEU A 250 -3.00 29.90 38.23
C LEU A 250 -3.89 30.68 39.22
N THR A 251 -4.21 31.94 38.92
CA THR A 251 -5.13 32.73 39.75
C THR A 251 -6.59 32.25 39.66
N LEU A 252 -7.01 31.70 38.51
CA LEU A 252 -8.35 31.10 38.35
C LEU A 252 -8.50 29.79 39.13
N ASN A 253 -7.48 28.92 39.09
CA ASN A 253 -7.44 27.66 39.85
C ASN A 253 -7.40 27.84 41.38
N GLY A 254 -6.99 29.04 41.84
CA GLY A 254 -6.66 29.31 43.24
C GLY A 254 -5.23 28.89 43.65
N ASP A 255 -4.40 28.44 42.70
CA ASP A 255 -2.96 28.17 42.90
C ASP A 255 -2.17 29.44 43.24
N MET A 256 -2.67 30.60 42.83
CA MET A 256 -2.10 31.92 43.10
C MET A 256 -3.18 32.89 43.59
N PRO A 257 -2.89 33.78 44.56
CA PRO A 257 -3.85 34.77 45.02
C PRO A 257 -4.13 35.83 43.94
N LEU A 258 -5.26 36.54 44.08
CA LEU A 258 -5.67 37.63 43.19
C LEU A 258 -5.37 39.00 43.87
N PRO A 259 -4.25 39.68 43.56
CA PRO A 259 -3.94 41.01 44.10
C PRO A 259 -4.69 42.12 43.33
N ALA A 260 -6.00 41.96 43.15
CA ALA A 260 -6.90 42.87 42.44
C ALA A 260 -8.36 42.58 42.84
N ARG A 261 -9.34 43.37 42.40
CA ARG A 261 -10.77 43.07 42.66
C ARG A 261 -11.38 42.14 41.62
N GLN A 262 -10.75 41.99 40.47
CA GLN A 262 -11.18 41.13 39.35
C GLN A 262 -9.95 40.63 38.56
N LEU A 263 -10.06 39.49 37.89
CA LEU A 263 -9.04 39.00 36.95
C LEU A 263 -8.71 40.03 35.84
N SER A 264 -9.69 40.82 35.41
CA SER A 264 -9.55 41.88 34.41
C SER A 264 -8.69 43.06 34.88
N GLU A 265 -8.84 43.46 36.15
CA GLU A 265 -7.98 44.46 36.79
C GLU A 265 -6.54 43.95 36.90
N LEU A 266 -6.34 42.68 37.30
CA LEU A 266 -5.01 42.05 37.38
C LEU A 266 -4.31 42.05 36.02
N ALA A 267 -4.99 41.58 34.97
CA ALA A 267 -4.44 41.56 33.61
C ALA A 267 -4.03 42.97 33.14
N THR A 268 -4.92 43.96 33.34
CA THR A 268 -4.66 45.35 32.95
C THR A 268 -3.50 45.99 33.73
N ALA A 269 -3.37 45.67 35.03
CA ALA A 269 -2.29 46.17 35.88
C ALA A 269 -0.92 45.59 35.47
N LEU A 270 -0.85 44.28 35.18
CA LEU A 270 0.40 43.62 34.74
C LEU A 270 0.86 44.12 33.37
N VAL A 271 -0.06 44.27 32.40
CA VAL A 271 0.25 44.88 31.09
C VAL A 271 0.77 46.32 31.27
N SER A 272 0.17 47.10 32.18
CA SER A 272 0.63 48.45 32.49
C SER A 272 2.04 48.48 33.12
N GLN A 273 2.38 47.48 33.95
CA GLN A 273 3.74 47.36 34.48
C GLN A 273 4.75 46.98 33.38
N GLN A 274 4.44 46.01 32.51
CA GLN A 274 5.27 45.63 31.36
C GLN A 274 5.57 46.82 30.43
N GLN A 275 4.59 47.71 30.19
CA GLN A 275 4.82 48.95 29.43
C GLN A 275 5.74 49.95 30.14
N SER A 276 5.72 49.99 31.48
CA SER A 276 6.48 50.98 32.27
C SER A 276 7.90 50.53 32.67
N ASN A 277 8.12 49.22 32.79
CA ASN A 277 9.39 48.59 33.12
C ASN A 277 9.50 47.25 32.36
N PRO A 278 9.86 47.29 31.06
CA PRO A 278 9.89 46.10 30.21
C PRO A 278 11.09 45.17 30.47
N THR A 279 12.04 45.58 31.32
CA THR A 279 13.22 44.79 31.70
C THR A 279 12.99 43.88 32.91
N SER A 280 11.93 44.10 33.69
CA SER A 280 11.55 43.22 34.81
C SER A 280 10.74 42.02 34.33
N THR A 281 10.80 40.92 35.09
CA THR A 281 10.02 39.71 34.84
C THR A 281 8.54 39.87 35.23
N LEU A 282 7.67 39.05 34.62
CA LEU A 282 6.26 38.95 34.99
C LEU A 282 6.05 38.61 36.48
N PHE A 283 7.00 37.87 37.08
CA PHE A 283 7.00 37.60 38.52
C PHE A 283 7.29 38.86 39.34
N GLU A 284 8.31 39.66 38.99
CA GLU A 284 8.61 40.94 39.66
C GLU A 284 7.43 41.93 39.59
N HIS A 285 6.74 42.01 38.44
CA HIS A 285 5.53 42.84 38.31
C HIS A 285 4.41 42.36 39.25
N LEU A 286 4.23 41.04 39.37
CA LEU A 286 3.28 40.44 40.30
C LEU A 286 3.67 40.69 41.76
N THR A 287 4.93 40.50 42.15
CA THR A 287 5.43 40.78 43.51
C THR A 287 5.21 42.25 43.87
N THR A 288 5.49 43.16 42.93
CA THR A 288 5.27 44.61 43.09
C THR A 288 3.79 44.92 43.29
N LEU A 289 2.91 44.33 42.47
CA LEU A 289 1.46 44.51 42.59
C LEU A 289 0.92 43.94 43.91
N ALA A 290 1.28 42.72 44.25
CA ALA A 290 0.87 42.04 45.48
C ALA A 290 1.30 42.82 46.74
N THR A 291 2.54 43.32 46.77
CA THR A 291 3.04 44.21 47.83
C THR A 291 2.22 45.50 47.92
N SER A 292 1.88 46.12 46.79
CA SER A 292 1.08 47.36 46.76
C SER A 292 -0.37 47.18 47.26
N GLN A 293 -0.91 45.96 47.16
CA GLN A 293 -2.28 45.60 47.58
C GLN A 293 -2.31 44.83 48.92
N GLY A 294 -1.17 44.71 49.62
CA GLY A 294 -1.09 43.99 50.91
C GLY A 294 -1.38 42.49 50.81
N THR A 295 -1.14 41.88 49.66
CA THR A 295 -1.39 40.46 49.37
C THR A 295 -0.10 39.65 49.49
N THR A 296 -0.11 38.57 50.28
CA THR A 296 1.03 37.66 50.42
C THR A 296 1.01 36.60 49.31
N LEU A 297 2.14 36.40 48.61
CA LEU A 297 2.32 35.30 47.66
C LEU A 297 2.80 34.02 48.37
N PRO A 298 2.50 32.81 47.86
CA PRO A 298 3.10 31.55 48.33
C PRO A 298 4.63 31.51 48.23
N ASP A 299 5.29 30.77 49.12
CA ASP A 299 6.75 30.60 49.12
C ASP A 299 7.30 29.92 47.85
N ASP A 300 6.46 29.15 47.14
CA ASP A 300 6.78 28.43 45.89
C ASP A 300 6.19 29.10 44.62
N ALA A 301 5.68 30.33 44.75
CA ALA A 301 4.97 31.05 43.68
C ALA A 301 5.79 31.27 42.40
N GLU A 302 7.11 31.50 42.52
CA GLU A 302 8.00 31.67 41.37
C GLU A 302 8.14 30.36 40.58
N THR A 303 8.30 29.23 41.28
CA THR A 303 8.35 27.89 40.69
C THR A 303 7.03 27.55 39.98
N ARG A 304 5.89 27.76 40.67
CA ARG A 304 4.55 27.54 40.09
C ARG A 304 4.34 28.31 38.79
N LEU A 305 4.75 29.58 38.75
CA LEU A 305 4.66 30.39 37.55
C LEU A 305 5.59 29.86 36.45
N ASN A 306 6.86 29.59 36.75
CA ASN A 306 7.82 29.08 35.77
C ASN A 306 7.39 27.72 35.16
N ASP A 307 6.83 26.81 35.97
CA ASP A 307 6.27 25.54 35.48
C ASP A 307 5.06 25.76 34.56
N ALA A 308 4.16 26.70 34.90
CA ALA A 308 3.02 27.05 34.05
C ALA A 308 3.44 27.74 32.73
N LEU A 309 4.47 28.59 32.76
CA LEU A 309 5.08 29.18 31.56
C LEU A 309 5.68 28.10 30.66
N ALA A 310 6.42 27.15 31.23
CA ALA A 310 7.02 26.02 30.51
C ALA A 310 5.97 25.05 29.93
N ALA A 311 4.83 24.88 30.61
CA ALA A 311 3.69 24.11 30.09
C ALA A 311 3.03 24.82 28.90
N MET A 312 2.83 26.14 28.97
CA MET A 312 2.30 26.93 27.86
C MET A 312 3.28 27.02 26.67
N GLU A 313 4.59 26.89 26.89
CA GLU A 313 5.60 26.73 25.84
C GLU A 313 5.56 25.38 25.12
N LYS A 314 4.87 24.37 25.68
CA LYS A 314 4.80 23.00 25.15
C LYS A 314 3.36 22.49 25.08
N LEU A 315 2.43 23.36 24.70
CA LEU A 315 1.03 23.02 24.52
C LEU A 315 0.88 21.84 23.54
N ASP A 316 0.17 20.81 23.98
CA ASP A 316 -0.23 19.69 23.13
C ASP A 316 -1.16 20.22 22.04
N THR A 317 -0.77 20.01 20.78
CA THR A 317 -1.44 20.60 19.61
C THR A 317 -2.87 20.10 19.40
N ARG A 318 -3.26 19.03 20.11
CA ARG A 318 -4.58 18.40 20.10
C ARG A 318 -5.55 19.03 21.10
N THR A 319 -5.09 19.97 21.94
CA THR A 319 -5.91 20.62 22.97
C THR A 319 -6.74 21.78 22.42
N ALA A 320 -7.94 21.97 22.96
CA ALA A 320 -8.75 23.16 22.69
C ALA A 320 -8.04 24.46 23.12
N THR A 321 -7.14 24.40 24.11
CA THR A 321 -6.25 25.50 24.49
C THR A 321 -5.30 25.91 23.35
N TYR A 322 -4.70 24.95 22.64
CA TYR A 322 -3.88 25.21 21.45
C TYR A 322 -4.74 25.71 20.29
N GLN A 323 -5.89 25.08 20.01
CA GLN A 323 -6.81 25.52 18.96
C GLN A 323 -7.26 26.97 19.19
N LEU A 324 -7.64 27.33 20.42
CA LEU A 324 -7.99 28.70 20.81
C LEU A 324 -6.80 29.65 20.64
N LEU A 325 -5.58 29.24 21.03
CA LEU A 325 -4.36 30.02 20.82
C LEU A 325 -4.18 30.39 19.34
N THR A 326 -4.37 29.46 18.40
CA THR A 326 -4.23 29.76 16.96
C THR A 326 -5.18 30.87 16.46
N THR A 327 -6.35 31.05 17.11
CA THR A 327 -7.35 32.06 16.69
C THR A 327 -6.91 33.51 16.91
N PHE A 328 -5.85 33.75 17.69
CA PHE A 328 -5.30 35.09 17.92
C PHE A 328 -4.23 35.50 16.89
N TYR A 329 -3.76 34.57 16.05
CA TYR A 329 -2.75 34.82 15.03
C TYR A 329 -3.39 35.20 13.68
N PRO A 330 -2.69 35.93 12.78
CA PRO A 330 -3.18 36.33 11.47
C PRO A 330 -3.57 35.12 10.64
N GLN A 331 -4.81 35.13 10.17
CA GLN A 331 -5.34 34.08 9.32
C GLN A 331 -5.01 34.39 7.86
N ARG A 332 -4.06 33.65 7.28
CA ARG A 332 -3.74 33.75 5.84
C ARG A 332 -4.73 32.89 5.05
N LYS A 333 -5.11 33.36 3.86
CA LYS A 333 -6.04 32.65 2.97
C LYS A 333 -5.45 32.44 1.59
N LEU A 334 -5.84 31.34 0.95
CA LEU A 334 -5.49 31.01 -0.42
C LEU A 334 -6.66 30.24 -1.05
N THR A 335 -7.20 30.75 -2.15
CA THR A 335 -8.18 30.02 -2.96
C THR A 335 -7.42 29.23 -4.04
N LEU A 336 -7.75 27.94 -4.17
CA LEU A 336 -7.18 27.03 -5.16
C LEU A 336 -8.24 26.71 -6.22
N LEU A 337 -7.86 26.78 -7.49
CA LEU A 337 -8.69 26.44 -8.65
C LEU A 337 -7.97 25.44 -9.57
N GLY A 338 -8.57 24.27 -9.77
CA GLY A 338 -8.00 23.22 -10.62
C GLY A 338 -9.03 22.17 -11.05
N GLN A 339 -8.56 21.12 -11.71
CA GLN A 339 -9.41 20.05 -12.23
C GLN A 339 -8.82 18.65 -12.06
N PHE A 340 -9.67 17.63 -12.19
CA PHE A 340 -9.30 16.21 -12.16
C PHE A 340 -9.85 15.48 -13.42
N PRO A 341 -9.57 14.18 -13.63
CA PRO A 341 -10.07 13.48 -14.81
C PRO A 341 -11.59 13.36 -14.79
N SER A 342 -12.24 13.74 -15.89
CA SER A 342 -13.72 13.75 -16.03
C SER A 342 -14.38 12.36 -16.03
N ARG A 343 -13.61 11.29 -15.83
CA ARG A 343 -14.11 9.94 -15.52
C ARG A 343 -14.61 9.77 -14.09
N LEU A 344 -14.06 10.53 -13.14
CA LEU A 344 -14.46 10.47 -11.74
C LEU A 344 -15.82 11.14 -11.56
N SER A 345 -16.86 10.37 -11.25
CA SER A 345 -18.25 10.84 -11.20
C SER A 345 -18.79 11.06 -9.79
N GLU A 346 -18.07 10.59 -8.77
CA GLU A 346 -18.43 10.70 -7.35
C GLU A 346 -17.21 11.20 -6.55
N ALA A 347 -16.53 12.19 -7.14
CA ALA A 347 -15.30 12.77 -6.63
C ALA A 347 -15.52 13.74 -5.46
N SER A 348 -14.63 13.68 -4.46
CA SER A 348 -14.50 14.66 -3.40
C SER A 348 -13.07 15.17 -3.29
N VAL A 349 -12.88 16.45 -3.04
CA VAL A 349 -11.56 17.12 -3.03
C VAL A 349 -11.23 17.63 -1.63
N SER A 350 -10.11 17.15 -1.08
CA SER A 350 -9.57 17.57 0.21
C SER A 350 -8.10 18.02 0.07
N VAL A 351 -7.59 18.69 1.09
CA VAL A 351 -6.18 19.11 1.16
C VAL A 351 -5.57 18.50 2.42
N GLU A 352 -4.50 17.73 2.26
CA GLU A 352 -3.68 17.25 3.37
C GLU A 352 -2.50 18.21 3.61
N ILE A 353 -2.14 18.44 4.88
CA ILE A 353 -0.99 19.24 5.30
C ILE A 353 0.09 18.38 5.96
N GLY A 354 1.34 18.73 5.66
CA GLY A 354 2.59 18.16 6.15
C GLY A 354 2.91 16.77 5.61
N ALA A 355 4.18 16.40 5.72
CA ALA A 355 4.74 15.25 5.02
C ALA A 355 5.46 14.24 5.93
N LYS A 356 6.05 14.67 7.05
CA LYS A 356 6.70 13.81 8.04
C LYS A 356 5.66 13.33 9.07
N PRO A 357 5.41 12.01 9.23
CA PRO A 357 4.33 11.54 10.10
C PRO A 357 4.56 11.85 11.59
N ASN A 358 3.50 12.30 12.27
CA ASN A 358 3.41 12.40 13.72
C ASN A 358 1.98 12.07 14.14
N HIS A 359 1.76 10.91 14.76
CA HIS A 359 0.42 10.44 15.13
C HIS A 359 0.46 9.48 16.33
N ASN A 360 -0.68 9.31 17.00
CA ASN A 360 -0.83 8.52 18.23
C ASN A 360 -0.43 7.02 18.11
N GLY A 361 -0.26 6.51 16.89
CA GLY A 361 0.18 5.13 16.62
C GLY A 361 1.70 4.94 16.63
N LEU A 362 2.48 6.02 16.68
CA LEU A 362 3.94 5.95 16.80
C LEU A 362 4.35 5.66 18.25
N ASN A 363 5.42 4.87 18.42
CA ASN A 363 6.07 4.67 19.71
C ASN A 363 6.45 6.03 20.35
N ALA A 364 6.35 6.15 21.68
CA ALA A 364 6.65 7.36 22.45
C ALA A 364 8.05 7.97 22.20
N HIS A 365 9.02 7.19 21.68
CA HIS A 365 10.29 7.75 21.21
C HIS A 365 10.11 8.69 20.02
N TYR A 366 9.25 8.33 19.06
CA TYR A 366 9.00 9.07 17.83
C TYR A 366 7.82 10.04 17.92
N PHE A 367 6.71 9.67 18.58
CA PHE A 367 5.57 10.56 18.80
C PHE A 367 5.98 11.78 19.66
N LYS A 368 5.50 12.97 19.30
CA LYS A 368 5.74 14.23 20.01
C LYS A 368 4.42 15.00 20.14
N PRO A 369 3.75 14.99 21.32
CA PRO A 369 2.51 15.74 21.55
C PRO A 369 2.64 17.25 21.31
N GLU A 370 3.82 17.80 21.56
CA GLU A 370 4.17 19.21 21.35
C GLU A 370 4.25 19.60 19.86
N ARG A 371 4.21 18.62 18.94
CA ARG A 371 4.19 18.83 17.49
C ARG A 371 2.79 18.56 16.91
N PRO A 372 2.39 19.23 15.82
CA PRO A 372 1.12 18.95 15.14
C PRO A 372 0.96 17.48 14.70
N ILE A 373 -0.27 16.96 14.67
CA ILE A 373 -0.56 15.68 14.01
C ILE A 373 -0.34 15.84 12.50
N ARG A 374 0.35 14.88 11.88
CA ARG A 374 0.69 14.86 10.45
C ARG A 374 0.75 13.44 9.86
N PRO A 375 0.41 13.26 8.57
CA PRO A 375 -0.34 14.21 7.72
C PRO A 375 -1.77 14.40 8.26
N GLN A 376 -2.38 15.55 7.97
CA GLN A 376 -3.73 15.89 8.46
C GLN A 376 -4.58 16.46 7.31
N ARG A 377 -5.83 16.01 7.15
CA ARG A 377 -6.79 16.67 6.24
C ARG A 377 -7.23 18.01 6.86
N LEU A 378 -7.16 19.08 6.08
CA LEU A 378 -7.58 20.43 6.46
C LEU A 378 -9.07 20.63 6.18
N ALA A 379 -9.78 21.31 7.08
CA ALA A 379 -11.08 21.88 6.76
C ALA A 379 -10.94 22.95 5.68
N VAL A 380 -11.68 22.81 4.58
CA VAL A 380 -11.64 23.71 3.41
C VAL A 380 -12.98 24.44 3.26
N MET A 381 -12.94 25.69 2.80
CA MET A 381 -14.15 26.50 2.61
C MET A 381 -14.70 26.34 1.19
N ALA A 382 -15.89 25.76 1.09
CA ALA A 382 -16.64 25.63 -0.16
C ALA A 382 -17.15 27.01 -0.66
N GLN A 383 -17.50 27.11 -1.95
CA GLN A 383 -18.12 28.33 -2.51
C GLN A 383 -19.45 28.72 -1.84
N SER A 384 -20.12 27.81 -1.12
CA SER A 384 -21.29 28.11 -0.28
C SER A 384 -20.96 28.85 1.02
N GLY A 385 -19.68 28.96 1.37
CA GLY A 385 -19.18 29.50 2.64
C GLY A 385 -19.36 28.56 3.84
N GLN A 386 -19.56 27.26 3.61
CA GLN A 386 -19.46 26.22 4.65
C GLN A 386 -18.04 25.63 4.69
N MET A 387 -17.58 25.26 5.89
CA MET A 387 -16.36 24.48 6.09
C MET A 387 -16.67 22.98 5.93
N GLN A 388 -15.77 22.23 5.27
CA GLN A 388 -15.89 20.78 5.06
C GLN A 388 -14.49 20.14 5.03
N GLU A 389 -14.28 18.94 5.56
CA GLU A 389 -12.99 18.22 5.43
C GLU A 389 -12.70 17.74 4.00
N SER A 390 -13.76 17.53 3.20
CA SER A 390 -13.68 17.22 1.77
C SER A 390 -14.86 17.84 1.04
N LEU A 391 -14.59 18.42 -0.13
CA LEU A 391 -15.56 19.13 -0.97
C LEU A 391 -16.14 18.16 -2.03
N PRO A 392 -17.40 17.71 -1.92
CA PRO A 392 -18.01 16.81 -2.89
C PRO A 392 -18.40 17.54 -4.19
N ILE A 393 -17.91 17.07 -5.33
CA ILE A 393 -18.07 17.71 -6.64
C ILE A 393 -19.26 17.09 -7.37
N LYS A 394 -20.37 17.82 -7.43
CA LYS A 394 -21.67 17.28 -7.89
C LYS A 394 -21.86 17.28 -9.41
N GLN A 395 -21.12 18.12 -10.14
CA GLN A 395 -21.20 18.26 -11.60
C GLN A 395 -19.85 18.74 -12.15
N GLY A 396 -19.40 18.17 -13.26
CA GLY A 396 -18.11 18.50 -13.87
C GLY A 396 -16.91 17.96 -13.09
N ASN A 397 -15.72 18.34 -13.54
CA ASN A 397 -14.43 17.86 -13.04
C ASN A 397 -13.53 18.97 -12.46
N GLN A 398 -14.09 20.15 -12.22
CA GLN A 398 -13.39 21.32 -11.69
C GLN A 398 -13.76 21.55 -10.22
N TYR A 399 -12.80 22.04 -9.44
CA TYR A 399 -13.01 22.39 -8.03
C TYR A 399 -12.46 23.79 -7.74
N SER A 400 -13.08 24.44 -6.76
CA SER A 400 -12.68 25.76 -6.26
C SER A 400 -12.90 25.76 -4.76
N THR A 401 -11.82 25.92 -3.99
CA THR A 401 -11.86 25.80 -2.54
C THR A 401 -10.88 26.75 -1.86
N THR A 402 -11.21 27.26 -0.67
CA THR A 402 -10.37 28.24 0.04
C THR A 402 -9.83 27.67 1.35
N LEU A 403 -8.50 27.67 1.47
CA LEU A 403 -7.78 27.33 2.68
C LEU A 403 -7.64 28.56 3.59
N THR A 404 -7.66 28.35 4.89
CA THR A 404 -7.32 29.36 5.91
C THR A 404 -6.38 28.74 6.93
N LEU A 405 -5.22 29.37 7.18
CA LEU A 405 -4.19 28.88 8.11
C LEU A 405 -3.70 30.02 9.02
N ALA A 406 -3.31 29.68 10.24
CA ALA A 406 -2.78 30.62 11.23
C ALA A 406 -1.26 30.81 11.07
N ASP A 407 -0.79 32.07 11.05
CA ASP A 407 0.62 32.46 10.89
C ASP A 407 1.30 32.57 12.26
N LEU A 408 1.71 31.42 12.83
CA LEU A 408 2.06 31.33 14.25
C LEU A 408 3.37 32.05 14.60
N ASN A 409 4.39 31.97 13.73
CA ASN A 409 5.73 32.52 13.98
C ASN A 409 6.10 33.66 13.01
N ASN A 410 5.12 34.30 12.36
CA ASN A 410 5.33 35.20 11.21
C ASN A 410 6.14 34.52 10.09
N SER A 411 5.99 33.19 9.97
CA SER A 411 6.72 32.35 9.03
C SER A 411 6.25 32.57 7.60
N PHE A 412 5.03 33.09 7.39
CA PHE A 412 4.58 33.55 6.08
C PHE A 412 5.53 34.60 5.46
N ALA A 413 6.09 35.48 6.31
CA ALA A 413 7.01 36.53 5.88
C ALA A 413 8.46 36.04 5.70
N SER A 414 8.95 35.13 6.55
CA SER A 414 10.32 34.60 6.45
C SER A 414 10.44 33.48 5.39
N CYS A 415 9.44 32.61 5.32
CA CYS A 415 9.17 31.55 4.34
C CYS A 415 10.40 30.72 3.95
N LYS A 416 10.75 29.77 4.81
CA LYS A 416 11.93 28.89 4.71
C LYS A 416 11.57 27.40 4.82
N PRO A 417 10.64 26.88 4.00
CA PRO A 417 10.25 25.47 4.02
C PRO A 417 11.46 24.55 3.87
N GLY A 418 11.51 23.50 4.69
CA GLY A 418 12.65 22.59 4.78
C GLY A 418 13.83 23.08 5.62
N SER A 419 13.76 24.28 6.25
CA SER A 419 14.81 24.78 7.15
C SER A 419 14.82 24.12 8.54
N SER A 420 13.75 23.41 8.91
CA SER A 420 13.68 22.47 10.02
C SER A 420 13.08 21.14 9.55
N GLU A 421 13.43 20.04 10.23
CA GLU A 421 12.78 18.74 10.00
C GLU A 421 11.30 18.73 10.44
N THR A 422 10.93 19.65 11.33
CA THR A 422 9.57 19.84 11.82
C THR A 422 9.31 21.33 11.95
N SER A 423 8.44 21.86 11.08
CA SER A 423 7.81 23.15 11.30
C SER A 423 6.62 22.95 12.22
N ASP A 424 6.61 23.63 13.36
CA ASP A 424 5.41 23.72 14.20
C ASP A 424 4.40 24.74 13.63
N ASP A 425 4.76 25.40 12.53
CA ASP A 425 3.95 26.39 11.80
C ASP A 425 3.41 25.84 10.47
N LEU A 426 2.14 26.14 10.19
CA LEU A 426 1.35 25.68 9.06
C LEU A 426 1.79 26.28 7.71
N MET A 427 2.48 27.43 7.73
CA MET A 427 2.82 28.18 6.50
C MET A 427 3.92 27.52 5.67
N GLU A 428 4.86 26.83 6.31
CA GLU A 428 6.04 26.22 5.68
C GLU A 428 5.85 24.71 5.42
N ASP A 429 4.78 24.13 5.94
CA ASP A 429 4.42 22.73 5.76
C ASP A 429 3.97 22.43 4.31
N THR A 430 4.25 21.22 3.83
CA THR A 430 3.86 20.80 2.46
C THR A 430 2.37 20.50 2.37
N LEU A 431 1.66 21.20 1.49
CA LEU A 431 0.29 20.87 1.11
C LEU A 431 0.27 19.79 0.02
N THR A 432 -0.70 18.88 0.09
CA THR A 432 -1.01 17.86 -0.92
C THR A 432 -2.50 17.87 -1.20
N LEU A 433 -2.91 18.06 -2.46
CA LEU A 433 -4.28 17.83 -2.90
C LEU A 433 -4.58 16.33 -2.93
N VAL A 434 -5.79 15.97 -2.52
CA VAL A 434 -6.30 14.60 -2.57
C VAL A 434 -7.70 14.62 -3.18
N VAL A 435 -7.89 13.89 -4.28
CA VAL A 435 -9.18 13.70 -4.94
C VAL A 435 -9.56 12.23 -4.81
N GLN A 436 -10.64 11.95 -4.08
CA GLN A 436 -11.10 10.60 -3.78
C GLN A 436 -12.47 10.38 -4.43
N ASP A 437 -12.59 9.38 -5.31
CA ASP A 437 -13.82 9.04 -6.02
C ASP A 437 -14.46 7.78 -5.40
N ALA A 438 -15.73 7.90 -4.97
CA ALA A 438 -16.42 6.84 -4.24
C ALA A 438 -16.81 5.62 -5.10
N LYS A 439 -16.74 5.73 -6.42
CA LYS A 439 -17.26 4.73 -7.37
C LYS A 439 -16.16 3.84 -7.96
N SER A 440 -15.00 4.43 -8.26
CA SER A 440 -13.79 3.73 -8.74
C SER A 440 -12.80 3.39 -7.61
N GLU A 441 -13.07 3.88 -6.40
CA GLU A 441 -12.25 3.73 -5.19
C GLU A 441 -10.81 4.26 -5.35
N VAL A 442 -10.56 5.06 -6.40
CA VAL A 442 -9.26 5.66 -6.69
C VAL A 442 -9.05 6.91 -5.83
N GLU A 443 -7.83 7.05 -5.31
CA GLU A 443 -7.37 8.26 -4.64
C GLU A 443 -6.25 8.90 -5.47
N LEU A 444 -6.54 10.03 -6.13
CA LEU A 444 -5.55 10.81 -6.87
C LEU A 444 -4.90 11.84 -5.94
N ARG A 445 -3.61 12.11 -6.14
CA ARG A 445 -2.81 13.00 -5.29
C ARG A 445 -1.96 13.97 -6.09
N SER A 446 -1.71 15.16 -5.56
CA SER A 446 -0.76 16.13 -6.13
C SER A 446 -0.07 16.95 -5.04
N VAL A 447 1.27 16.89 -5.00
CA VAL A 447 2.10 17.60 -3.99
C VAL A 447 2.26 19.05 -4.42
N LEU A 448 1.73 19.99 -3.63
CA LEU A 448 1.78 21.42 -3.96
C LEU A 448 2.99 22.14 -3.37
N GLY A 449 3.56 21.69 -2.25
CA GLY A 449 4.60 22.42 -1.52
C GLY A 449 4.03 23.42 -0.50
N SER A 450 4.83 24.41 -0.08
CA SER A 450 4.51 25.26 1.07
C SER A 450 3.46 26.34 0.80
N PHE A 451 2.57 26.61 1.76
CA PHE A 451 1.56 27.67 1.64
C PHE A 451 2.21 29.05 1.41
N CYS A 452 3.30 29.36 2.12
CA CYS A 452 3.98 30.64 2.03
C CYS A 452 4.67 30.90 0.67
N GLU A 453 4.96 29.85 -0.12
CA GLU A 453 5.42 29.99 -1.51
C GLU A 453 4.24 29.98 -2.50
N LEU A 454 3.19 29.21 -2.24
CA LEU A 454 2.02 29.10 -3.13
C LEU A 454 1.27 30.44 -3.28
N VAL A 455 1.12 31.21 -2.20
CA VAL A 455 0.54 32.57 -2.26
C VAL A 455 1.39 33.54 -3.12
N LYS A 456 2.67 33.20 -3.39
CA LYS A 456 3.57 33.98 -4.28
C LYS A 456 3.54 33.50 -5.73
N ARG A 457 2.66 32.55 -6.09
CA ARG A 457 2.44 32.03 -7.45
C ARG A 457 1.19 32.57 -8.14
N ASP A 458 0.36 33.31 -7.42
CA ASP A 458 -0.68 34.17 -7.99
C ASP A 458 0.02 35.32 -8.74
N GLU A 459 0.18 35.17 -10.05
CA GLU A 459 0.88 36.15 -10.89
C GLU A 459 -0.07 37.30 -11.27
N ASN A 460 -1.36 37.01 -11.39
CA ASN A 460 -2.39 37.92 -11.84
C ASN A 460 -2.93 38.85 -10.72
N ARG A 461 -2.86 38.37 -9.46
CA ARG A 461 -3.25 39.01 -8.19
C ARG A 461 -4.75 39.15 -7.94
N ASP A 462 -5.55 38.19 -8.42
CA ASP A 462 -6.98 38.09 -8.08
C ASP A 462 -7.25 37.33 -6.76
N GLY A 463 -6.23 36.69 -6.18
CA GLY A 463 -6.31 35.90 -4.94
C GLY A 463 -6.68 34.42 -5.15
N ILE A 464 -6.78 33.97 -6.41
CA ILE A 464 -7.14 32.61 -6.80
C ILE A 464 -5.98 32.00 -7.59
N LEU A 465 -5.21 31.12 -6.94
CA LEU A 465 -4.17 30.40 -7.65
C LEU A 465 -4.81 29.41 -8.63
N GLY A 466 -4.60 29.61 -9.92
CA GLY A 466 -5.18 28.79 -10.99
C GLY A 466 -4.21 27.78 -11.58
N ALA A 467 -4.73 26.67 -12.11
CA ALA A 467 -3.91 25.64 -12.78
C ALA A 467 -3.09 26.14 -13.98
N ASN A 468 -3.42 27.30 -14.57
CA ASN A 468 -2.61 27.93 -15.62
C ASN A 468 -1.30 28.53 -15.09
N GLU A 469 -1.32 29.07 -13.85
CA GLU A 469 -0.14 29.59 -13.15
C GLU A 469 0.59 28.46 -12.42
N TYR A 470 -0.17 27.49 -11.91
CA TYR A 470 0.35 26.37 -11.13
C TYR A 470 -0.24 25.01 -11.56
N PRO A 471 0.32 24.38 -12.61
CA PRO A 471 -0.22 23.14 -13.20
C PRO A 471 -0.43 21.96 -12.22
N ARG A 472 0.22 21.96 -11.06
CA ARG A 472 0.00 20.94 -10.01
C ARG A 472 -1.38 21.01 -9.32
N LEU A 473 -2.15 22.07 -9.54
CA LEU A 473 -3.56 22.12 -9.14
C LEU A 473 -4.46 21.22 -10.00
N ASN A 474 -4.00 20.84 -11.19
CA ASN A 474 -4.59 19.73 -11.91
C ASN A 474 -4.13 18.42 -11.26
N VAL A 475 -5.05 17.72 -10.61
CA VAL A 475 -4.78 16.43 -9.98
C VAL A 475 -5.04 15.36 -11.03
N GLY A 476 -4.03 14.56 -11.34
CA GLY A 476 -4.07 13.60 -12.45
C GLY A 476 -3.44 12.27 -12.11
N TYR A 477 -3.47 11.36 -13.05
CA TYR A 477 -2.86 10.04 -12.91
C TYR A 477 -1.33 10.15 -12.74
N THR A 478 -0.73 11.12 -13.44
CA THR A 478 0.70 11.43 -13.43
C THR A 478 1.14 12.11 -12.14
N THR A 479 0.37 13.05 -11.59
CA THR A 479 0.70 13.66 -10.29
C THR A 479 0.63 12.64 -9.16
N THR A 480 -0.28 11.66 -9.27
CA THR A 480 -0.45 10.57 -8.30
C THR A 480 0.73 9.58 -8.37
N ALA A 481 1.15 9.20 -9.57
CA ALA A 481 2.37 8.41 -9.79
C ALA A 481 3.63 9.14 -9.30
N GLN A 482 3.73 10.45 -9.55
CA GLN A 482 4.81 11.30 -9.06
C GLN A 482 4.82 11.39 -7.52
N TRP A 483 3.67 11.52 -6.87
CA TRP A 483 3.54 11.49 -5.40
C TRP A 483 4.07 10.18 -4.80
N ALA A 484 3.70 9.03 -5.37
CA ALA A 484 4.14 7.71 -4.88
C ALA A 484 5.65 7.51 -5.07
N LEU A 485 6.20 7.93 -6.21
CA LEU A 485 7.63 7.84 -6.50
C LEU A 485 8.47 8.86 -5.69
N LEU A 486 7.95 10.07 -5.45
CA LEU A 486 8.56 11.02 -4.52
C LEU A 486 8.72 10.36 -3.15
N LEU A 487 7.63 9.83 -2.57
CA LEU A 487 7.66 9.15 -1.27
C LEU A 487 8.75 8.07 -1.23
N LYS A 488 8.83 7.19 -2.25
CA LYS A 488 9.90 6.17 -2.33
C LYS A 488 11.30 6.76 -2.27
N THR A 489 11.55 7.87 -2.95
CA THR A 489 12.86 8.58 -2.92
C THR A 489 13.13 9.37 -1.63
N THR A 490 12.12 9.67 -0.82
CA THR A 490 12.32 10.32 0.50
C THR A 490 12.74 9.37 1.61
N LEU A 491 12.63 8.05 1.40
CA LEU A 491 12.89 7.13 2.49
C LEU A 491 14.39 7.08 2.80
N SER A 492 14.72 6.86 4.08
CA SER A 492 16.12 6.78 4.50
C SER A 492 16.81 5.51 4.00
N ALA A 493 18.11 5.59 3.75
CA ALA A 493 18.94 4.46 3.27
C ALA A 493 19.40 3.50 4.39
N GLY A 494 18.73 3.53 5.55
CA GLY A 494 19.07 2.71 6.73
C GLY A 494 18.57 1.27 6.64
N MET A 495 18.90 0.46 7.65
CA MET A 495 18.28 -0.86 7.83
C MET A 495 16.82 -0.69 8.27
N GLY A 496 15.91 -0.82 7.29
CA GLY A 496 14.54 -0.34 7.41
C GLY A 496 14.46 1.10 6.93
N SER A 497 13.84 1.30 5.77
CA SER A 497 13.71 2.63 5.15
C SER A 497 12.52 3.36 5.77
N PHE A 498 12.83 4.28 6.69
CA PHE A 498 11.86 5.13 7.38
C PHE A 498 11.35 6.25 6.48
N LEU A 499 10.13 6.75 6.74
CA LEU A 499 9.68 8.03 6.17
C LEU A 499 10.53 9.18 6.72
N ASP A 500 11.22 9.89 5.82
CA ASP A 500 11.89 11.16 6.12
C ASP A 500 11.47 12.25 5.12
N TRP A 501 10.17 12.32 4.86
CA TRP A 501 9.60 13.31 3.95
C TRP A 501 9.45 14.66 4.66
N GLN A 502 10.52 15.45 4.65
CA GLN A 502 10.50 16.86 5.07
C GLN A 502 9.81 17.77 4.04
N ALA A 503 9.44 18.99 4.47
CA ALA A 503 9.06 20.05 3.54
C ALA A 503 10.24 20.48 2.64
N TRP A 504 9.91 21.02 1.46
CA TRP A 504 10.86 21.53 0.47
C TRP A 504 10.39 22.87 -0.09
N THR A 505 11.32 23.67 -0.60
CA THR A 505 10.98 24.78 -1.49
C THR A 505 10.35 24.28 -2.80
N LEU A 506 9.56 25.12 -3.47
CA LEU A 506 8.98 24.78 -4.77
C LEU A 506 10.07 24.47 -5.83
N ALA A 507 11.25 25.08 -5.71
CA ALA A 507 12.37 24.83 -6.61
C ALA A 507 12.98 23.42 -6.42
N GLU A 508 13.11 22.97 -5.18
CA GLU A 508 13.57 21.61 -4.87
C GLU A 508 12.52 20.55 -5.23
N LEU A 509 11.23 20.83 -4.99
CA LEU A 509 10.13 19.97 -5.41
C LEU A 509 10.09 19.84 -6.94
N ASP A 510 10.23 20.94 -7.68
CA ASP A 510 10.38 20.95 -9.14
C ASP A 510 11.57 20.11 -9.61
N GLN A 511 12.73 20.22 -8.94
CA GLN A 511 13.93 19.46 -9.29
C GLN A 511 13.73 17.95 -9.02
N LYS A 512 13.14 17.59 -7.87
CA LYS A 512 12.86 16.19 -7.50
C LYS A 512 11.88 15.55 -8.48
N LEU A 513 10.79 16.23 -8.83
CA LEU A 513 9.81 15.77 -9.82
C LEU A 513 10.44 15.58 -11.21
N LYS A 514 11.29 16.51 -11.66
CA LYS A 514 12.03 16.39 -12.94
C LYS A 514 13.10 15.30 -12.93
N ALA A 515 13.54 14.83 -11.75
CA ALA A 515 14.48 13.72 -11.59
C ALA A 515 13.81 12.34 -11.54
N LEU A 516 12.47 12.26 -11.49
CA LEU A 516 11.76 10.97 -11.50
C LEU A 516 11.88 10.27 -12.86
N PRO A 517 12.12 8.95 -12.90
CA PRO A 517 12.32 8.22 -14.14
C PRO A 517 10.98 8.07 -14.90
N ARG A 518 10.92 8.70 -16.08
CA ARG A 518 9.70 8.90 -16.88
C ARG A 518 8.88 7.62 -17.12
N HIS A 519 9.53 6.49 -17.42
CA HIS A 519 8.79 5.27 -17.79
C HIS A 519 8.05 4.66 -16.59
N GLN A 520 8.64 4.68 -15.38
CA GLN A 520 7.97 4.28 -14.15
C GLN A 520 6.84 5.25 -13.78
N VAL A 521 7.00 6.56 -14.00
CA VAL A 521 5.92 7.55 -13.81
C VAL A 521 4.74 7.22 -14.74
N GLU A 522 4.99 7.00 -16.03
CA GLU A 522 3.94 6.65 -17.00
C GLU A 522 3.31 5.27 -16.73
N LEU A 523 4.08 4.28 -16.29
CA LEU A 523 3.59 2.94 -15.95
C LEU A 523 2.64 2.98 -14.74
N LEU A 524 3.04 3.64 -13.66
CA LEU A 524 2.16 3.81 -12.50
C LEU A 524 0.92 4.63 -12.87
N ALA A 525 1.10 5.76 -13.58
CA ALA A 525 -0.02 6.59 -14.02
C ALA A 525 -1.00 5.81 -14.91
N ALA A 526 -0.52 4.89 -15.75
CA ALA A 526 -1.38 4.02 -16.54
C ALA A 526 -2.24 3.12 -15.65
N MET A 527 -1.70 2.57 -14.55
CA MET A 527 -2.47 1.74 -13.62
C MET A 527 -3.45 2.56 -12.77
N VAL A 528 -3.08 3.79 -12.37
CA VAL A 528 -4.02 4.73 -11.71
C VAL A 528 -5.18 5.08 -12.68
N ALA A 529 -4.88 5.33 -13.95
CA ALA A 529 -5.88 5.60 -14.98
C ALA A 529 -6.79 4.38 -15.25
N LEU A 530 -6.23 3.17 -15.24
CA LEU A 530 -6.97 1.92 -15.42
C LEU A 530 -7.94 1.65 -14.27
N GLN A 531 -7.56 1.91 -13.02
CA GLN A 531 -8.49 1.85 -11.87
C GLN A 531 -9.62 2.87 -12.02
N ALA A 532 -9.30 4.11 -12.41
CA ALA A 532 -10.28 5.19 -12.57
C ALA A 532 -11.27 4.95 -13.73
N GLU A 533 -10.86 4.21 -14.76
CA GLU A 533 -11.72 3.79 -15.88
C GLU A 533 -12.61 2.58 -15.48
N GLY A 534 -12.07 1.66 -14.67
CA GLY A 534 -12.80 0.48 -14.15
C GLY A 534 -13.05 -0.65 -15.17
N GLU A 535 -12.70 -0.44 -16.45
CA GLU A 535 -12.80 -1.43 -17.51
C GLU A 535 -11.65 -1.33 -18.52
N LEU A 536 -11.35 -2.44 -19.20
CA LEU A 536 -10.49 -2.47 -20.37
C LEU A 536 -10.95 -3.57 -21.34
N TRP A 537 -10.94 -3.29 -22.64
CA TRP A 537 -11.38 -4.23 -23.69
C TRP A 537 -12.76 -4.88 -23.41
N GLN A 538 -13.71 -4.12 -22.85
CA GLN A 538 -15.05 -4.60 -22.45
C GLN A 538 -15.06 -5.66 -21.34
N GLN A 539 -14.00 -5.73 -20.53
CA GLN A 539 -13.93 -6.52 -19.29
C GLN A 539 -13.75 -5.58 -18.09
N PRO A 540 -14.39 -5.85 -16.94
CA PRO A 540 -14.17 -5.07 -15.73
C PRO A 540 -12.76 -5.29 -15.20
N VAL A 541 -12.18 -4.24 -14.61
CA VAL A 541 -10.84 -4.25 -13.98
C VAL A 541 -10.93 -3.54 -12.64
N ASN A 542 -10.61 -4.25 -11.56
CA ASN A 542 -10.36 -3.65 -10.24
C ASN A 542 -9.02 -4.15 -9.73
N LEU A 543 -8.06 -3.24 -9.55
CA LEU A 543 -6.68 -3.56 -9.17
C LEU A 543 -6.49 -3.70 -7.65
N LEU A 544 -7.54 -3.52 -6.86
CA LEU A 544 -7.51 -3.56 -5.40
C LEU A 544 -7.38 -4.98 -4.84
N GLU A 545 -6.28 -5.25 -4.13
CA GLU A 545 -6.06 -6.47 -3.34
C GLU A 545 -5.98 -6.20 -1.82
N GLY A 546 -6.32 -4.98 -1.38
CA GLY A 546 -6.13 -4.50 -0.01
C GLY A 546 -7.20 -3.49 0.45
N THR A 547 -6.86 -2.60 1.39
CA THR A 547 -7.81 -1.68 2.03
C THR A 547 -8.25 -0.50 1.15
N ASP A 548 -7.34 0.02 0.33
CA ASP A 548 -7.53 1.24 -0.46
C ASP A 548 -6.50 1.32 -1.59
N PHE A 549 -6.81 2.11 -2.64
CA PHE A 549 -5.96 2.20 -3.82
C PHE A 549 -4.60 2.83 -3.56
N ARG A 550 -4.48 3.70 -2.53
CA ARG A 550 -3.21 4.29 -2.16
C ARG A 550 -2.27 3.24 -1.57
N GLN A 551 -2.73 2.35 -0.70
CA GLN A 551 -1.90 1.21 -0.24
C GLN A 551 -1.56 0.26 -1.40
N GLN A 552 -2.50 0.02 -2.33
CA GLN A 552 -2.23 -0.80 -3.51
C GLN A 552 -1.09 -0.22 -4.37
N LEU A 553 -1.16 1.07 -4.69
CA LEU A 553 -0.14 1.81 -5.46
C LEU A 553 1.22 1.83 -4.75
N LEU A 554 1.22 2.00 -3.43
CA LEU A 554 2.45 1.97 -2.62
C LEU A 554 3.06 0.56 -2.50
N SER A 555 2.25 -0.49 -2.47
CA SER A 555 2.73 -1.87 -2.40
C SER A 555 3.61 -2.25 -3.60
N TRP A 556 3.28 -1.76 -4.81
CA TRP A 556 4.08 -1.95 -6.03
C TRP A 556 5.46 -1.25 -5.96
N LEU A 557 5.65 -0.30 -5.05
CA LEU A 557 6.93 0.34 -4.73
C LEU A 557 7.63 -0.26 -3.49
N GLU A 558 7.16 -1.41 -3.01
CA GLU A 558 7.60 -2.07 -1.77
C GLU A 558 7.39 -1.19 -0.51
N ILE A 559 6.37 -0.33 -0.51
CA ILE A 559 6.03 0.54 0.63
C ILE A 559 4.79 -0.01 1.34
N ASN A 560 4.91 -0.28 2.63
CA ASN A 560 3.83 -0.63 3.54
C ASN A 560 3.71 0.42 4.65
N MET A 561 2.69 1.27 4.58
CA MET A 561 2.47 2.36 5.54
C MET A 561 1.93 1.87 6.91
N ALA A 562 1.52 0.60 7.02
CA ALA A 562 0.94 0.03 8.25
C ALA A 562 1.97 -0.64 9.18
N ASN A 563 3.28 -0.52 8.90
CA ASN A 563 4.31 -1.15 9.72
C ASN A 563 4.57 -0.38 11.03
N GLU A 564 4.27 -1.01 12.17
CA GLU A 564 4.36 -0.47 13.54
C GLU A 564 5.70 0.20 13.87
N TYR A 565 6.81 -0.33 13.33
CA TYR A 565 8.17 0.17 13.59
C TYR A 565 8.58 1.37 12.71
N SER A 566 7.65 1.99 11.97
CA SER A 566 7.90 3.12 11.04
C SER A 566 8.85 2.82 9.87
N THR A 567 9.28 1.56 9.72
CA THR A 567 10.18 1.07 8.66
C THR A 567 9.35 0.63 7.45
N VAL A 568 8.82 1.61 6.72
CA VAL A 568 7.80 1.38 5.68
C VAL A 568 8.32 0.70 4.41
N SER A 569 9.64 0.61 4.19
CA SER A 569 10.19 -0.15 3.06
C SER A 569 11.51 -0.85 3.38
N ARG A 570 11.92 -1.78 2.50
CA ARG A 570 13.22 -2.48 2.56
C ARG A 570 14.38 -1.64 1.98
N ASN A 571 14.05 -0.64 1.16
CA ASN A 571 15.00 0.24 0.48
C ASN A 571 14.30 1.54 0.04
N ASN A 572 15.09 2.53 -0.38
CA ASN A 572 14.64 3.81 -0.92
C ASN A 572 14.88 3.96 -2.44
N GLN A 573 15.11 2.85 -3.14
CA GLN A 573 15.38 2.84 -4.58
C GLN A 573 14.08 2.65 -5.37
N ILE A 574 13.81 3.50 -6.36
CA ILE A 574 12.71 3.26 -7.30
C ILE A 574 13.00 1.93 -8.02
N PRO A 575 12.05 0.97 -8.06
CA PRO A 575 12.22 -0.27 -8.81
C PRO A 575 12.58 -0.02 -10.27
N ASP A 576 13.39 -0.91 -10.85
CA ASP A 576 13.57 -0.94 -12.29
C ASP A 576 12.23 -1.27 -12.99
N LEU A 577 12.15 -0.91 -14.27
CA LEU A 577 10.91 -0.99 -15.01
C LEU A 577 10.40 -2.44 -15.15
N PHE A 578 11.29 -3.42 -15.34
CA PHE A 578 10.92 -4.81 -15.51
C PHE A 578 10.41 -5.42 -14.19
N LYS A 579 11.05 -5.10 -13.06
CA LYS A 579 10.55 -5.50 -11.74
C LYS A 579 9.18 -4.90 -11.44
N LEU A 580 8.98 -3.61 -11.75
CA LEU A 580 7.70 -2.94 -11.54
C LEU A 580 6.60 -3.51 -12.45
N GLU A 581 6.88 -3.73 -13.73
CA GLU A 581 5.96 -4.41 -14.66
C GLU A 581 5.60 -5.82 -14.17
N SER A 582 6.58 -6.58 -13.66
CA SER A 582 6.35 -7.93 -13.12
C SER A 582 5.46 -7.93 -11.87
N THR A 583 5.70 -7.01 -10.92
CA THR A 583 4.87 -6.88 -9.71
C THR A 583 3.44 -6.42 -10.03
N ILE A 584 3.24 -5.57 -11.03
CA ILE A 584 1.91 -5.19 -11.52
C ILE A 584 1.25 -6.36 -12.25
N ALA A 585 2.01 -7.13 -13.04
CA ALA A 585 1.51 -8.25 -13.83
C ALA A 585 0.94 -9.40 -12.99
N GLU A 586 1.29 -9.53 -11.71
CA GLU A 586 0.75 -10.58 -10.83
C GLU A 586 -0.63 -10.27 -10.23
N ASN A 587 -1.13 -9.03 -10.37
CA ASN A 587 -2.37 -8.55 -9.77
C ASN A 587 -3.62 -9.32 -10.23
N SER A 588 -4.42 -9.80 -9.28
CA SER A 588 -5.63 -10.61 -9.52
C SER A 588 -6.67 -9.92 -10.43
N GLY A 589 -6.80 -8.59 -10.33
CA GLY A 589 -7.71 -7.78 -11.15
C GLY A 589 -7.48 -7.87 -12.66
N LEU A 590 -6.26 -8.22 -13.08
CA LEU A 590 -5.91 -8.42 -14.49
C LEU A 590 -6.21 -9.84 -14.99
N GLY A 591 -6.51 -10.78 -14.08
CA GLY A 591 -6.75 -12.19 -14.40
C GLY A 591 -7.93 -12.42 -15.36
N PRO A 592 -9.15 -11.91 -15.06
CA PRO A 592 -10.30 -12.06 -15.97
C PRO A 592 -10.05 -11.45 -17.35
N LEU A 593 -9.46 -10.24 -17.38
CA LEU A 593 -9.09 -9.52 -18.59
C LEU A 593 -8.13 -10.34 -19.48
N LEU A 594 -7.08 -10.92 -18.89
CA LEU A 594 -6.10 -11.73 -19.62
C LEU A 594 -6.67 -13.10 -20.04
N ASN A 595 -7.47 -13.75 -19.20
CA ASN A 595 -8.14 -15.00 -19.56
C ASN A 595 -9.11 -14.82 -20.74
N ALA A 596 -9.77 -13.66 -20.87
CA ALA A 596 -10.60 -13.31 -22.02
C ALA A 596 -9.81 -12.92 -23.29
N ASN A 597 -8.50 -12.69 -23.18
CA ASN A 597 -7.62 -12.22 -24.27
C ASN A 597 -6.32 -13.06 -24.32
N PRO A 598 -6.37 -14.30 -24.84
CA PRO A 598 -5.23 -15.24 -24.80
C PRO A 598 -3.99 -14.75 -25.56
N ASP A 599 -4.18 -13.88 -26.56
CA ASP A 599 -3.15 -13.21 -27.37
C ASP A 599 -2.39 -12.11 -26.61
N LYS A 600 -2.97 -11.58 -25.52
CA LYS A 600 -2.49 -10.40 -24.80
C LYS A 600 -1.84 -10.74 -23.46
N ASN A 601 -0.96 -9.85 -23.05
CA ASN A 601 -0.19 -9.90 -21.80
C ASN A 601 -0.08 -8.47 -21.22
N ILE A 602 0.68 -8.31 -20.14
CA ILE A 602 0.83 -7.02 -19.44
C ILE A 602 1.27 -5.86 -20.35
N SER A 603 2.11 -6.10 -21.37
CA SER A 603 2.56 -5.05 -22.30
C SER A 603 1.41 -4.44 -23.12
N HIS A 604 0.38 -5.24 -23.45
CA HIS A 604 -0.82 -4.75 -24.12
C HIS A 604 -1.69 -3.92 -23.16
N ILE A 605 -1.80 -4.35 -21.91
CA ILE A 605 -2.57 -3.65 -20.86
C ILE A 605 -1.95 -2.28 -20.60
N ILE A 606 -0.64 -2.21 -20.32
CA ILE A 606 0.09 -0.95 -20.08
C ILE A 606 -0.04 -0.02 -21.30
N LYS A 607 0.09 -0.54 -22.53
CA LYS A 607 -0.03 0.28 -23.74
C LYS A 607 -1.42 0.88 -23.92
N ALA A 608 -2.46 0.13 -23.64
CA ALA A 608 -3.84 0.62 -23.72
C ALA A 608 -4.16 1.60 -22.58
N ALA A 609 -3.75 1.28 -21.35
CA ALA A 609 -3.95 2.11 -20.16
C ALA A 609 -3.16 3.44 -20.22
N ALA A 610 -1.95 3.46 -20.79
CA ALA A 610 -1.22 4.70 -21.07
C ALA A 610 -1.95 5.59 -22.11
N GLY A 611 -2.82 4.98 -22.94
CA GLY A 611 -3.74 5.69 -23.82
C GLY A 611 -4.84 6.46 -23.08
N LEU A 612 -5.18 6.08 -21.83
CA LEU A 612 -6.12 6.81 -20.97
C LEU A 612 -5.49 8.11 -20.45
N ILE A 613 -4.21 8.08 -20.05
CA ILE A 613 -3.45 9.28 -19.60
C ILE A 613 -3.47 10.37 -20.68
N ARG A 614 -3.23 9.99 -21.94
CA ARG A 614 -3.25 10.92 -23.09
C ARG A 614 -4.62 11.58 -23.30
N ASN A 615 -5.70 10.95 -22.83
CA ASN A 615 -7.05 11.47 -22.93
C ASN A 615 -7.48 12.28 -21.67
N SER A 616 -6.61 12.43 -20.66
CA SER A 616 -6.90 13.14 -19.40
C SER A 616 -6.57 14.64 -19.50
N GLU A 617 -7.59 15.47 -19.30
CA GLU A 617 -7.48 16.93 -19.33
C GLU A 617 -6.66 17.50 -18.16
N SER A 618 -6.60 16.82 -17.02
CA SER A 618 -5.76 17.26 -15.89
C SER A 618 -4.29 16.93 -16.13
N ASP A 619 -3.99 15.77 -16.73
CA ASP A 619 -2.62 15.34 -17.06
C ASP A 619 -2.00 16.08 -18.27
N ALA A 620 -2.81 16.63 -19.18
CA ALA A 620 -2.37 17.19 -20.46
C ALA A 620 -1.21 18.22 -20.36
N LEU A 621 -1.20 19.06 -19.32
CA LEU A 621 -0.15 20.06 -19.10
C LEU A 621 1.24 19.46 -18.80
N LEU A 622 1.29 18.19 -18.37
CA LEU A 622 2.54 17.47 -18.07
C LEU A 622 3.15 16.78 -19.31
N TYR A 623 2.44 16.76 -20.44
CA TYR A 623 2.87 16.12 -21.70
C TYR A 623 2.93 17.11 -22.89
N PRO A 624 3.69 18.22 -22.80
CA PRO A 624 3.74 19.23 -23.86
C PRO A 624 4.35 18.71 -25.17
N GLY A 625 3.84 19.21 -26.30
CA GLY A 625 4.36 18.92 -27.64
C GLY A 625 4.02 17.51 -28.15
N THR A 626 4.97 16.84 -28.80
CA THR A 626 4.78 15.50 -29.38
C THR A 626 4.96 14.35 -28.37
N SER A 627 4.83 14.64 -27.07
CA SER A 627 5.23 13.74 -25.97
C SER A 627 4.09 12.81 -25.54
N THR A 628 3.73 11.82 -26.35
CA THR A 628 2.66 10.86 -25.98
C THR A 628 3.11 9.87 -24.90
N ALA A 629 2.32 9.72 -23.85
CA ALA A 629 2.50 8.67 -22.83
C ALA A 629 2.44 7.26 -23.44
N GLY A 630 3.22 6.33 -22.88
CA GLY A 630 3.35 4.95 -23.36
C GLY A 630 4.03 4.83 -24.73
N SER A 631 4.69 5.88 -25.24
CA SER A 631 5.40 5.85 -26.52
C SER A 631 6.62 4.93 -26.53
N TRP A 632 7.31 4.81 -25.38
CA TRP A 632 8.45 3.91 -25.19
C TRP A 632 8.09 2.42 -25.26
N LEU A 633 6.84 2.06 -24.97
CA LEU A 633 6.41 0.67 -24.90
C LEU A 633 6.00 0.13 -26.28
N THR A 634 6.62 -0.96 -26.70
CA THR A 634 6.16 -1.77 -27.85
C THR A 634 5.54 -3.05 -27.31
N PRO A 635 4.23 -3.29 -27.49
CA PRO A 635 3.61 -4.55 -27.08
C PRO A 635 4.24 -5.75 -27.80
N TYR A 636 4.40 -6.85 -27.08
CA TYR A 636 4.84 -8.13 -27.62
C TYR A 636 3.73 -9.17 -27.44
N PRO A 637 3.49 -10.08 -28.40
CA PRO A 637 2.42 -11.07 -28.31
C PRO A 637 2.63 -12.01 -27.12
N ASN A 638 1.54 -12.57 -26.57
CA ASN A 638 1.65 -13.74 -25.72
C ASN A 638 2.06 -14.94 -26.60
N SER A 639 3.28 -15.45 -26.42
CA SER A 639 3.89 -16.44 -27.32
C SER A 639 4.55 -17.55 -26.51
N PRO A 640 4.31 -18.84 -26.83
CA PRO A 640 5.04 -19.96 -26.24
C PRO A 640 6.50 -20.02 -26.71
N ILE A 641 6.85 -19.29 -27.78
CA ILE A 641 8.21 -19.20 -28.33
C ILE A 641 8.83 -17.85 -27.94
N SER A 642 9.96 -17.92 -27.23
CA SER A 642 10.78 -16.78 -26.83
C SER A 642 11.42 -16.05 -28.03
N PRO A 643 11.72 -14.74 -27.94
CA PRO A 643 12.29 -13.97 -29.06
C PRO A 643 13.60 -14.50 -29.62
N VAL A 644 14.41 -15.22 -28.82
CA VAL A 644 15.65 -15.85 -29.29
C VAL A 644 15.36 -17.10 -30.14
N CYS A 645 14.32 -17.86 -29.80
CA CYS A 645 13.93 -19.07 -30.54
C CYS A 645 13.14 -18.80 -31.83
N GLN A 646 12.58 -17.61 -32.03
CA GLN A 646 11.80 -17.24 -33.23
C GLN A 646 12.58 -17.31 -34.56
N ARG A 647 13.89 -17.59 -34.53
CA ARG A 647 14.75 -17.80 -35.70
C ARG A 647 15.32 -19.22 -35.82
N GLU A 648 15.11 -20.06 -34.82
CA GLU A 648 15.69 -21.42 -34.73
C GLU A 648 14.62 -22.52 -34.70
N VAL A 649 13.43 -22.20 -34.17
CA VAL A 649 12.24 -23.08 -34.15
C VAL A 649 11.37 -22.79 -35.39
N LEU A 650 10.91 -23.83 -36.08
CA LEU A 650 9.93 -23.70 -37.16
C LEU A 650 8.49 -23.70 -36.62
N SER A 651 7.58 -22.98 -37.28
CA SER A 651 6.19 -22.80 -36.80
C SER A 651 5.36 -24.08 -36.72
N ASP A 652 5.75 -25.11 -37.48
CA ASP A 652 5.14 -26.44 -37.54
C ASP A 652 5.88 -27.48 -36.67
N GLN A 653 7.01 -27.12 -36.05
CA GLN A 653 7.81 -28.00 -35.23
C GLN A 653 7.16 -28.26 -33.86
N VAL A 654 7.18 -29.51 -33.40
CA VAL A 654 6.68 -29.86 -32.06
C VAL A 654 7.65 -29.35 -30.98
N ILE A 655 7.15 -28.50 -30.09
CA ILE A 655 7.89 -27.84 -29.00
C ILE A 655 7.23 -28.06 -27.63
N GLY A 656 7.89 -27.56 -26.58
CA GLY A 656 7.48 -27.78 -25.19
C GLY A 656 7.65 -29.23 -24.76
N LEU A 657 8.50 -30.01 -25.45
CA LEU A 657 8.68 -31.43 -25.17
C LEU A 657 9.31 -31.60 -23.78
N ALA A 658 8.63 -32.39 -22.95
CA ALA A 658 8.80 -32.47 -21.51
C ALA A 658 8.77 -33.93 -21.04
N ILE A 659 9.53 -34.24 -20.00
CA ILE A 659 9.32 -35.44 -19.20
C ILE A 659 8.22 -35.10 -18.18
N LEU A 660 7.16 -35.89 -18.14
CA LEU A 660 5.99 -35.69 -17.27
C LEU A 660 5.80 -36.82 -16.23
N GLY A 661 6.73 -37.78 -16.20
CA GLY A 661 6.79 -38.86 -15.23
C GLY A 661 7.85 -39.86 -15.61
N GLN A 662 8.47 -40.52 -14.64
CA GLN A 662 9.38 -41.64 -14.89
C GLN A 662 9.48 -42.57 -13.69
N GLY A 663 9.87 -43.80 -13.93
CA GLY A 663 10.09 -44.74 -12.84
C GLY A 663 10.49 -46.13 -13.31
N ARG A 664 10.18 -47.11 -12.46
CA ARG A 664 10.51 -48.52 -12.66
C ARG A 664 9.24 -49.37 -12.66
N ASP A 665 9.26 -50.48 -13.38
CA ASP A 665 8.23 -51.52 -13.38
C ASP A 665 8.65 -52.73 -12.53
N GLN A 666 7.70 -53.63 -12.25
CA GLN A 666 7.91 -54.79 -11.36
C GLN A 666 8.93 -55.80 -11.90
N ASP A 667 9.10 -55.87 -13.21
CA ASP A 667 10.14 -56.65 -13.90
C ASP A 667 11.55 -56.03 -13.77
N GLY A 668 11.64 -54.82 -13.19
CA GLY A 668 12.87 -54.07 -13.01
C GLY A 668 13.26 -53.20 -14.20
N SER A 669 12.49 -53.18 -15.28
CA SER A 669 12.65 -52.27 -16.42
C SER A 669 12.18 -50.85 -16.08
N HIS A 670 12.51 -49.87 -16.91
CA HIS A 670 12.12 -48.47 -16.72
C HIS A 670 11.06 -48.02 -17.73
N TRP A 671 10.29 -47.02 -17.30
CA TRP A 671 9.30 -46.31 -18.10
C TRP A 671 9.51 -44.81 -17.98
N VAL A 672 9.12 -44.07 -19.01
CA VAL A 672 9.13 -42.60 -19.05
C VAL A 672 7.88 -42.11 -19.76
N THR A 673 7.23 -41.11 -19.19
CA THR A 673 6.09 -40.42 -19.80
C THR A 673 6.56 -39.09 -20.36
N LEU A 674 6.28 -38.89 -21.64
CA LEU A 674 6.57 -37.68 -22.39
C LEU A 674 5.28 -36.88 -22.56
N GLY A 675 5.40 -35.57 -22.70
CA GLY A 675 4.34 -34.73 -23.26
C GLY A 675 4.87 -33.47 -23.94
N TRP A 676 4.04 -32.81 -24.73
CA TRP A 676 4.41 -31.66 -25.55
C TRP A 676 3.23 -30.68 -25.69
N GLN A 677 3.47 -29.49 -26.26
CA GLN A 677 2.39 -28.53 -26.51
C GLN A 677 1.50 -29.01 -27.67
N PRO A 678 0.16 -28.88 -27.56
CA PRO A 678 -0.76 -29.17 -28.67
C PRO A 678 -0.57 -28.16 -29.80
N GLN A 679 -0.55 -28.65 -31.04
CA GLN A 679 -0.62 -27.84 -32.25
C GLN A 679 -2.06 -27.77 -32.77
N GLU A 680 -2.51 -26.59 -33.20
CA GLU A 680 -3.87 -26.40 -33.71
C GLU A 680 -4.10 -27.22 -34.98
N GLY A 681 -5.27 -27.87 -35.07
CA GLY A 681 -5.62 -28.75 -36.20
C GLY A 681 -4.94 -30.13 -36.22
N VAL A 682 -3.94 -30.39 -35.37
CA VAL A 682 -3.20 -31.67 -35.34
C VAL A 682 -3.92 -32.69 -34.44
N SER A 683 -4.42 -33.77 -35.05
CA SER A 683 -5.10 -34.89 -34.36
C SER A 683 -4.18 -36.07 -34.00
N GLN A 684 -2.95 -36.10 -34.52
CA GLN A 684 -2.07 -37.26 -34.39
C GLN A 684 -0.58 -36.87 -34.41
N TYR A 685 0.21 -37.55 -33.58
CA TYR A 685 1.65 -37.39 -33.43
C TYR A 685 2.35 -38.74 -33.58
N ARG A 686 3.52 -38.75 -34.24
CA ARG A 686 4.47 -39.86 -34.27
C ARG A 686 5.58 -39.59 -33.26
N ILE A 687 6.02 -40.64 -32.58
CA ILE A 687 7.07 -40.60 -31.57
C ILE A 687 8.12 -41.65 -31.93
N GLY A 688 9.37 -41.22 -32.12
CA GLY A 688 10.51 -42.10 -32.38
C GLY A 688 11.49 -42.08 -31.20
N TRP A 689 12.09 -43.22 -30.88
CA TRP A 689 13.20 -43.30 -29.94
C TRP A 689 14.22 -44.37 -30.33
N GLY A 690 15.47 -44.18 -29.93
CA GLY A 690 16.58 -45.08 -30.19
C GLY A 690 17.81 -44.73 -29.37
N LYS A 691 18.74 -45.68 -29.24
CA LYS A 691 20.02 -45.50 -28.55
C LYS A 691 21.01 -44.70 -29.41
N THR A 692 20.86 -44.77 -30.72
CA THR A 692 21.60 -44.00 -31.71
C THR A 692 20.83 -42.72 -32.12
N PRO A 693 21.53 -41.58 -32.35
CA PRO A 693 20.89 -40.37 -32.87
C PRO A 693 20.31 -40.55 -34.27
N PHE A 694 19.18 -39.89 -34.55
CA PHE A 694 18.48 -39.95 -35.83
C PHE A 694 17.87 -38.59 -36.21
N GLU A 695 18.02 -38.19 -37.47
CA GLU A 695 17.49 -36.92 -37.97
C GLU A 695 16.04 -37.04 -38.46
N HIS A 696 15.68 -38.20 -39.02
CA HIS A 696 14.35 -38.53 -39.57
C HIS A 696 13.64 -39.57 -38.69
N ILE A 697 12.34 -39.39 -38.43
CA ILE A 697 11.61 -40.20 -37.43
C ILE A 697 11.43 -41.65 -37.85
N GLU A 698 11.34 -41.90 -39.15
CA GLU A 698 11.28 -43.21 -39.80
C GLU A 698 12.55 -44.07 -39.57
N ASN A 699 13.67 -43.43 -39.24
CA ASN A 699 14.95 -44.10 -38.93
C ASN A 699 15.12 -44.44 -37.44
N ALA A 700 14.16 -44.08 -36.57
CA ALA A 700 14.24 -44.40 -35.15
C ALA A 700 14.13 -45.92 -34.90
N GLU A 701 14.96 -46.44 -33.99
CA GLU A 701 15.02 -47.87 -33.62
C GLU A 701 13.66 -48.43 -33.17
N GLN A 702 12.83 -47.59 -32.55
CA GLN A 702 11.46 -47.86 -32.13
C GLN A 702 10.57 -46.64 -32.46
N GLN A 703 9.32 -46.89 -32.85
CA GLN A 703 8.34 -45.86 -33.21
C GLN A 703 6.97 -46.20 -32.64
N ASN A 704 6.19 -45.17 -32.30
CA ASN A 704 4.80 -45.29 -31.86
C ASN A 704 3.97 -44.07 -32.31
N ILE A 705 2.64 -44.13 -32.15
CA ILE A 705 1.70 -43.08 -32.53
C ILE A 705 0.83 -42.73 -31.31
N SER A 706 0.49 -41.44 -31.16
CA SER A 706 -0.48 -40.98 -30.16
C SER A 706 -1.47 -39.99 -30.78
N GLN A 707 -2.71 -40.04 -30.32
CA GLN A 707 -3.74 -39.02 -30.55
C GLN A 707 -3.81 -38.00 -29.41
N GLN A 708 -3.01 -38.20 -28.35
CA GLN A 708 -2.86 -37.30 -27.21
C GLN A 708 -1.47 -36.67 -27.22
N THR A 709 -1.33 -35.49 -26.60
CA THR A 709 -0.04 -34.80 -26.40
C THR A 709 0.80 -35.39 -25.26
N ARG A 710 0.54 -36.64 -24.89
CA ARG A 710 1.21 -37.39 -23.81
C ARG A 710 1.35 -38.86 -24.23
N ILE A 711 2.44 -39.53 -23.85
CA ILE A 711 2.65 -40.97 -24.09
C ILE A 711 3.66 -41.58 -23.10
N THR A 712 3.47 -42.84 -22.69
CA THR A 712 4.43 -43.58 -21.86
C THR A 712 5.23 -44.58 -22.71
N LEU A 713 6.55 -44.41 -22.76
CA LEU A 713 7.51 -45.43 -23.24
C LEU A 713 7.81 -46.40 -22.09
N LYS A 714 7.95 -47.70 -22.38
CA LYS A 714 8.09 -48.78 -21.38
C LYS A 714 9.18 -49.77 -21.80
N GLY A 715 9.63 -50.61 -20.87
CA GLY A 715 10.60 -51.68 -21.16
C GLY A 715 12.02 -51.20 -21.42
N LEU A 716 12.40 -50.01 -20.91
CA LEU A 716 13.72 -49.42 -21.14
C LEU A 716 14.75 -50.01 -20.15
N PRO A 717 15.88 -50.59 -20.60
CA PRO A 717 16.98 -50.96 -19.73
C PRO A 717 17.54 -49.78 -18.91
N HIS A 718 17.82 -50.04 -17.63
CA HIS A 718 18.39 -49.08 -16.68
C HIS A 718 19.74 -48.51 -17.15
N TYR A 719 19.93 -47.19 -16.97
CA TYR A 719 21.07 -46.39 -17.42
C TYR A 719 21.43 -46.47 -18.92
N GLN A 720 20.50 -46.94 -19.77
CA GLN A 720 20.63 -46.77 -21.22
C GLN A 720 20.23 -45.35 -21.64
N ASP A 721 21.09 -44.71 -22.42
CA ASP A 721 20.79 -43.45 -23.12
C ASP A 721 19.87 -43.68 -24.33
N TYR A 722 18.95 -42.76 -24.53
CA TYR A 722 18.05 -42.67 -25.68
C TYR A 722 18.01 -41.24 -26.22
N GLN A 723 17.98 -41.13 -27.55
CA GLN A 723 17.42 -39.96 -28.22
C GLN A 723 15.92 -40.21 -28.48
N ILE A 724 15.11 -39.19 -28.22
CA ILE A 724 13.65 -39.19 -28.35
C ILE A 724 13.25 -37.97 -29.19
N ARG A 725 12.35 -38.16 -30.15
CA ARG A 725 11.80 -37.09 -30.99
C ARG A 725 10.31 -37.32 -31.27
N VAL A 726 9.57 -36.23 -31.42
CA VAL A 726 8.13 -36.21 -31.71
C VAL A 726 7.88 -35.41 -32.99
N MET A 727 6.90 -35.81 -33.79
CA MET A 727 6.53 -35.14 -35.04
C MET A 727 5.01 -35.18 -35.21
N SER A 728 4.39 -34.06 -35.54
CA SER A 728 2.96 -33.99 -35.87
C SER A 728 2.67 -34.57 -37.25
N GLU A 729 1.40 -34.85 -37.55
CA GLU A 729 0.98 -35.23 -38.89
C GLU A 729 1.21 -34.09 -39.89
N GLY A 730 2.23 -34.25 -40.75
CA GLY A 730 2.61 -33.29 -41.79
C GLY A 730 3.54 -32.15 -41.34
N GLY A 731 3.89 -32.06 -40.05
CA GLY A 731 4.80 -31.05 -39.51
C GLY A 731 6.24 -31.54 -39.28
N THR A 732 7.12 -30.63 -38.89
CA THR A 732 8.55 -30.86 -38.67
C THR A 732 8.84 -31.60 -37.37
N ILE A 733 9.83 -32.50 -37.42
CA ILE A 733 10.33 -33.27 -36.27
C ILE A 733 10.94 -32.36 -35.19
N SER A 734 10.66 -32.67 -33.92
CA SER A 734 11.14 -31.92 -32.76
C SER A 734 12.67 -31.89 -32.63
N ALA A 735 13.16 -30.96 -31.81
CA ALA A 735 14.48 -31.10 -31.20
C ALA A 735 14.68 -32.48 -30.52
N PRO A 736 15.92 -32.98 -30.45
CA PRO A 736 16.22 -34.25 -29.82
C PRO A 736 16.22 -34.14 -28.29
N LEU A 737 15.22 -34.72 -27.62
CA LEU A 737 15.30 -34.97 -26.19
C LEU A 737 16.33 -36.10 -25.97
N THR A 738 17.32 -35.86 -25.12
CA THR A 738 18.23 -36.90 -24.63
C THR A 738 17.73 -37.37 -23.26
N TYR A 739 17.46 -38.66 -23.10
CA TYR A 739 16.94 -39.26 -21.88
C TYR A 739 17.76 -40.49 -21.49
N ARG A 740 18.23 -40.56 -20.24
CA ARG A 740 18.86 -41.76 -19.69
C ARG A 740 17.89 -42.47 -18.75
N ALA A 741 17.54 -43.71 -19.09
CA ALA A 741 16.53 -44.47 -18.38
C ALA A 741 16.87 -44.67 -16.89
N GLY A 742 16.04 -44.12 -16.00
CA GLY A 742 16.22 -44.21 -14.55
C GLY A 742 17.20 -43.19 -13.95
N GLN A 743 17.80 -42.29 -14.74
CA GLN A 743 18.49 -41.13 -14.18
C GLN A 743 17.51 -39.97 -13.98
N LEU A 744 17.28 -39.60 -12.73
CA LEU A 744 16.56 -38.38 -12.38
C LEU A 744 17.42 -37.15 -12.74
N HIS A 745 16.94 -36.30 -13.65
CA HIS A 745 17.64 -35.07 -14.01
C HIS A 745 17.20 -33.91 -13.11
N VAL A 746 17.65 -33.97 -11.86
CA VAL A 746 17.48 -32.85 -10.91
C VAL A 746 18.23 -31.63 -11.47
N ALA A 747 17.53 -30.51 -11.61
CA ALA A 747 18.12 -29.28 -12.11
C ALA A 747 19.33 -28.85 -11.27
N ASP A 748 20.39 -28.37 -11.92
CA ASP A 748 21.46 -27.66 -11.23
C ASP A 748 20.85 -26.51 -10.41
N THR A 749 21.41 -26.31 -9.22
CA THR A 749 20.91 -25.63 -8.01
C THR A 749 20.53 -24.14 -8.15
N ARG A 750 20.56 -23.61 -9.38
CA ARG A 750 20.06 -22.28 -9.78
C ARG A 750 20.72 -21.12 -9.01
N ILE A 751 21.91 -21.37 -8.47
CA ILE A 751 22.68 -20.44 -7.64
C ILE A 751 23.03 -19.19 -8.47
N THR A 752 22.30 -18.11 -8.21
CA THR A 752 22.51 -16.80 -8.84
C THR A 752 23.67 -16.01 -8.21
N HIS A 753 24.21 -16.48 -7.08
CA HIS A 753 25.31 -15.83 -6.38
C HIS A 753 26.14 -16.85 -5.59
N SER A 754 27.47 -16.81 -5.72
CA SER A 754 28.35 -17.81 -5.13
C SER A 754 28.35 -17.79 -3.60
N MET A 755 28.34 -18.98 -2.99
CA MET A 755 28.60 -19.15 -1.55
C MET A 755 30.13 -19.05 -1.25
N GLY A 756 30.75 -17.93 -1.65
CA GLY A 756 32.18 -17.67 -1.48
C GLY A 756 32.89 -17.34 -2.80
N LEU A 757 34.13 -17.81 -2.93
CA LEU A 757 35.04 -17.50 -4.04
C LEU A 757 34.82 -18.35 -5.32
N ASP A 758 33.77 -19.17 -5.37
CA ASP A 758 33.50 -20.05 -6.51
C ASP A 758 32.67 -19.36 -7.62
N ASP A 759 32.53 -20.01 -8.77
CA ASP A 759 32.19 -19.34 -10.03
C ASP A 759 30.69 -19.12 -10.33
N GLY A 760 30.11 -18.11 -9.68
CA GLY A 760 28.88 -17.42 -10.11
C GLY A 760 29.03 -16.64 -11.43
N LYS A 761 29.62 -17.29 -12.44
CA LYS A 761 29.86 -16.91 -13.84
C LYS A 761 29.96 -18.15 -14.77
N ARG A 762 29.52 -19.32 -14.29
CA ARG A 762 29.42 -20.57 -15.06
C ARG A 762 28.05 -21.19 -14.83
N GLY A 763 27.52 -21.80 -15.88
CA GLY A 763 26.27 -22.55 -15.84
C GLY A 763 25.29 -22.04 -16.89
N ARG A 764 24.00 -22.12 -16.55
CA ARG A 764 22.92 -21.60 -17.41
C ARG A 764 22.70 -20.11 -17.25
N ASP A 765 23.24 -19.46 -16.23
CA ASP A 765 23.05 -18.03 -15.92
C ASP A 765 23.16 -17.10 -17.15
N LEU A 766 24.17 -17.31 -17.99
CA LEU A 766 24.45 -16.48 -19.18
C LEU A 766 23.99 -17.10 -20.52
N ASP A 767 23.38 -18.29 -20.53
CA ASP A 767 23.07 -19.02 -21.77
C ASP A 767 21.74 -18.57 -22.39
N SER A 768 21.81 -17.45 -23.12
CA SER A 768 20.68 -16.84 -23.84
C SER A 768 20.39 -17.46 -25.22
N ARG A 769 21.02 -18.59 -25.57
CA ARG A 769 20.71 -19.34 -26.80
C ARG A 769 19.30 -19.94 -26.72
N CYS A 770 18.71 -20.23 -27.88
CA CYS A 770 17.49 -21.02 -27.92
C CYS A 770 17.73 -22.45 -27.36
N ASP A 771 16.76 -22.95 -26.61
CA ASP A 771 16.48 -24.38 -26.48
C ASP A 771 15.27 -24.72 -27.38
N PRO A 772 15.49 -25.29 -28.60
CA PRO A 772 14.40 -25.64 -29.50
C PRO A 772 13.51 -26.77 -28.99
N LEU A 773 13.85 -27.41 -27.85
CA LEU A 773 13.00 -28.41 -27.19
C LEU A 773 11.84 -27.75 -26.41
N SER A 774 12.09 -26.61 -25.78
CA SER A 774 11.11 -25.81 -25.05
C SER A 774 10.50 -24.67 -25.88
N GLY A 775 11.24 -24.14 -26.86
CA GLY A 775 10.95 -22.84 -27.49
C GLY A 775 11.41 -21.64 -26.64
N GLN A 776 12.11 -21.88 -25.54
CA GLN A 776 12.58 -20.89 -24.58
C GLN A 776 14.10 -20.67 -24.69
N ALA A 777 14.63 -19.61 -24.08
CA ALA A 777 16.07 -19.51 -23.88
C ALA A 777 16.53 -20.59 -22.89
N VAL A 778 17.76 -21.11 -23.03
CA VAL A 778 18.35 -22.07 -22.06
C VAL A 778 18.36 -21.50 -20.62
N ASN A 779 18.45 -20.17 -20.50
CA ASN A 779 18.39 -19.41 -19.25
C ASN A 779 17.05 -18.70 -18.97
N SER A 780 15.96 -19.07 -19.67
CA SER A 780 14.67 -18.38 -19.56
C SER A 780 14.16 -18.36 -18.13
N ASN A 781 13.50 -17.26 -17.76
CA ASN A 781 12.75 -17.15 -16.51
C ASN A 781 11.23 -17.32 -16.72
N LEU A 782 10.76 -17.51 -17.98
CA LEU A 782 9.33 -17.56 -18.30
C LEU A 782 8.69 -18.84 -17.73
N ASP A 783 9.28 -20.00 -18.01
CA ASP A 783 8.93 -21.30 -17.44
C ASP A 783 9.73 -21.62 -16.15
N GLY A 784 9.97 -20.59 -15.32
CA GLY A 784 10.63 -20.71 -14.01
C GLY A 784 12.11 -20.33 -14.01
N VAL A 785 12.65 -19.93 -12.85
CA VAL A 785 14.00 -19.32 -12.72
C VAL A 785 15.13 -20.14 -13.39
N LEU A 786 15.90 -19.47 -14.27
CA LEU A 786 17.10 -19.99 -14.96
C LEU A 786 16.91 -21.36 -15.66
N GLY A 787 15.84 -21.48 -16.45
CA GLY A 787 15.53 -22.69 -17.21
C GLY A 787 15.05 -23.83 -16.31
N ALA A 788 14.26 -23.51 -15.28
CA ALA A 788 13.65 -24.51 -14.40
C ALA A 788 12.70 -25.47 -15.14
N ARG A 789 12.04 -24.96 -16.20
CA ARG A 789 11.05 -25.66 -17.05
C ARG A 789 9.87 -26.25 -16.27
N TYR A 790 9.12 -25.37 -15.62
CA TYR A 790 7.90 -25.70 -14.89
C TYR A 790 6.63 -25.56 -15.73
N ILE A 791 5.66 -26.44 -15.49
CA ILE A 791 4.33 -26.42 -16.11
C ILE A 791 3.26 -26.45 -15.01
N LYS A 792 2.41 -25.42 -14.97
CA LYS A 792 1.25 -25.31 -14.05
C LYS A 792 0.11 -26.21 -14.53
N LEU A 793 -0.40 -27.05 -13.63
CA LEU A 793 -1.43 -28.05 -13.93
C LEU A 793 -2.74 -27.79 -13.18
N ASP A 794 -3.86 -28.15 -13.80
CA ASP A 794 -5.18 -28.18 -13.17
C ASP A 794 -5.34 -29.35 -12.17
N ASN A 795 -6.52 -29.49 -11.57
CA ASN A 795 -6.80 -30.56 -10.61
C ASN A 795 -6.94 -31.98 -11.23
N ARG A 796 -6.85 -32.11 -12.56
CA ARG A 796 -6.84 -33.38 -13.31
C ARG A 796 -5.45 -33.76 -13.81
N GLY A 797 -4.49 -32.83 -13.75
CA GLY A 797 -3.13 -33.02 -14.23
C GLY A 797 -2.90 -32.52 -15.66
N GLU A 798 -3.81 -31.71 -16.20
CA GLU A 798 -3.66 -31.11 -17.54
C GLU A 798 -3.06 -29.70 -17.45
N PRO A 799 -2.19 -29.29 -18.42
CA PRO A 799 -1.60 -27.95 -18.41
C PRO A 799 -2.66 -26.84 -18.47
N LEU A 800 -2.51 -25.82 -17.62
CA LEU A 800 -3.34 -24.61 -17.74
C LEU A 800 -3.16 -23.94 -19.12
N PRO A 801 -4.24 -23.43 -19.74
CA PRO A 801 -4.17 -22.69 -21.02
C PRO A 801 -3.30 -21.43 -20.99
N ARG A 802 -3.08 -20.84 -19.80
CA ARG A 802 -2.26 -19.66 -19.57
C ARG A 802 -1.17 -19.96 -18.54
N GLN A 803 0.02 -20.35 -19.01
CA GLN A 803 1.18 -20.65 -18.17
C GLN A 803 1.82 -19.38 -17.58
N ASP A 804 1.59 -18.22 -18.19
CA ASP A 804 2.17 -16.92 -17.82
C ASP A 804 1.48 -16.24 -16.63
N LEU A 805 0.23 -16.59 -16.32
CA LEU A 805 -0.56 -15.95 -15.25
C LEU A 805 -0.10 -16.36 -13.84
N SER A 806 -0.29 -15.46 -12.87
CA SER A 806 -0.01 -15.73 -11.46
C SER A 806 -1.04 -16.66 -10.83
N TYR A 807 -0.72 -17.31 -9.70
CA TYR A 807 -1.69 -18.12 -8.95
C TYR A 807 -2.93 -17.31 -8.55
N LYS A 808 -2.78 -16.00 -8.28
CA LYS A 808 -3.90 -15.10 -7.95
C LYS A 808 -4.88 -14.91 -9.12
N GLN A 809 -4.39 -15.02 -10.35
CA GLN A 809 -5.15 -14.81 -11.59
C GLN A 809 -5.71 -16.10 -12.17
N MET A 810 -4.98 -17.21 -12.01
CA MET A 810 -5.39 -18.55 -12.42
C MET A 810 -4.77 -19.60 -11.48
N PRO A 811 -5.48 -20.03 -10.43
CA PRO A 811 -4.99 -21.05 -9.50
C PRO A 811 -4.70 -22.38 -10.20
N PHE A 812 -3.61 -23.03 -9.79
CA PHE A 812 -3.19 -24.35 -10.27
C PHE A 812 -2.97 -25.31 -9.10
N ALA A 813 -3.21 -26.60 -9.30
CA ALA A 813 -3.17 -27.59 -8.24
C ALA A 813 -1.79 -28.27 -8.10
N CYS A 814 -1.02 -28.34 -9.19
CA CYS A 814 0.34 -28.88 -9.18
C CYS A 814 1.27 -28.14 -10.14
N VAL A 815 2.57 -28.41 -9.97
CA VAL A 815 3.62 -28.00 -10.91
C VAL A 815 4.39 -29.23 -11.37
N ALA A 816 4.41 -29.51 -12.67
CA ALA A 816 5.33 -30.48 -13.26
C ALA A 816 6.69 -29.83 -13.55
N ASP A 817 7.77 -30.52 -13.19
CA ASP A 817 9.14 -30.24 -13.62
C ASP A 817 9.41 -31.05 -14.90
N ALA A 818 9.52 -30.34 -16.04
CA ALA A 818 9.67 -30.94 -17.36
C ALA A 818 11.05 -31.59 -17.62
N LEU A 819 12.02 -31.41 -16.72
CA LEU A 819 13.36 -31.99 -16.80
C LEU A 819 13.48 -33.25 -15.93
N SER A 820 12.97 -33.21 -14.70
CA SER A 820 13.03 -34.38 -13.79
C SER A 820 11.87 -35.35 -13.99
N GLY A 821 10.71 -34.88 -14.49
CA GLY A 821 9.47 -35.66 -14.57
C GLY A 821 8.65 -35.68 -13.27
N LEU A 822 9.10 -34.99 -12.23
CA LEU A 822 8.41 -34.92 -10.95
C LEU A 822 7.22 -33.97 -11.02
N VAL A 823 6.14 -34.31 -10.33
CA VAL A 823 4.98 -33.43 -10.15
C VAL A 823 4.86 -33.06 -8.68
N TRP A 824 4.82 -31.76 -8.41
CA TRP A 824 4.86 -31.17 -7.08
C TRP A 824 3.49 -30.64 -6.66
N GLU A 825 3.15 -30.82 -5.39
CA GLU A 825 1.95 -30.27 -4.76
C GLU A 825 2.02 -28.74 -4.70
N THR A 826 1.02 -28.04 -5.25
CA THR A 826 0.83 -26.61 -4.97
C THR A 826 0.02 -26.46 -3.70
N LYS A 827 0.57 -25.74 -2.72
CA LYS A 827 -0.14 -25.42 -1.47
C LYS A 827 -1.22 -24.37 -1.68
N VAL A 828 -2.15 -24.31 -0.73
CA VAL A 828 -3.23 -23.32 -0.63
C VAL A 828 -2.99 -22.48 0.60
N GLN A 829 -3.10 -21.15 0.46
CA GLN A 829 -2.96 -20.20 1.57
C GLN A 829 -3.96 -20.50 2.69
N HIS A 830 -3.48 -20.62 3.92
CA HIS A 830 -4.36 -20.65 5.10
C HIS A 830 -5.14 -19.34 5.25
N LYS A 831 -6.46 -19.45 5.47
CA LYS A 831 -7.32 -18.34 5.89
C LYS A 831 -8.12 -18.75 7.12
N ASP A 832 -8.30 -17.84 8.06
CA ASP A 832 -9.00 -18.15 9.31
C ASP A 832 -10.46 -18.55 9.05
N GLY A 833 -10.85 -19.75 9.49
CA GLY A 833 -12.19 -20.32 9.28
C GLY A 833 -12.35 -21.17 8.03
N GLU A 834 -11.46 -21.07 7.04
CA GLU A 834 -11.30 -22.07 5.98
C GLU A 834 -10.18 -23.06 6.38
N SER A 835 -10.21 -24.30 5.88
CA SER A 835 -9.13 -25.28 6.09
C SER A 835 -9.13 -26.32 4.99
N SER A 836 -7.95 -26.74 4.55
CA SER A 836 -7.75 -27.61 3.39
C SER A 836 -6.73 -28.70 3.68
N LEU A 837 -6.85 -29.84 2.97
CA LEU A 837 -5.82 -30.88 2.96
C LEU A 837 -4.46 -30.36 2.42
N HIS A 838 -4.49 -29.29 1.62
CA HIS A 838 -3.32 -28.68 0.97
C HIS A 838 -2.91 -27.34 1.60
N ASP A 839 -3.39 -27.06 2.81
CA ASP A 839 -3.14 -25.83 3.57
C ASP A 839 -1.64 -25.64 3.88
N ASP A 840 -1.12 -24.45 3.59
CA ASP A 840 0.31 -24.15 3.68
C ASP A 840 0.86 -24.06 5.12
N LYS A 841 -0.01 -23.84 6.12
CA LYS A 841 0.34 -23.81 7.55
C LYS A 841 0.14 -25.15 8.25
N SER A 842 -0.37 -26.18 7.57
CA SER A 842 -0.57 -27.50 8.18
C SER A 842 0.75 -28.16 8.58
N LEU A 843 0.79 -28.64 9.82
CA LEU A 843 1.93 -29.26 10.49
C LEU A 843 1.66 -30.73 10.79
N PHE A 844 2.68 -31.57 10.62
CA PHE A 844 2.57 -33.02 10.72
C PHE A 844 3.74 -33.62 11.52
N ALA A 845 3.43 -34.63 12.34
CA ALA A 845 4.43 -35.56 12.89
C ALA A 845 4.82 -36.61 11.84
N TYR A 846 5.86 -37.41 12.11
CA TYR A 846 6.28 -38.48 11.19
C TYR A 846 5.24 -39.63 11.12
N ASP A 847 4.85 -40.17 12.29
CA ASP A 847 3.84 -41.21 12.46
C ASP A 847 3.18 -41.01 13.86
N ASP A 848 2.20 -41.84 14.23
CA ASP A 848 1.50 -41.79 15.52
C ASP A 848 2.35 -42.33 16.70
N ILE A 849 3.50 -41.70 16.92
CA ILE A 849 4.49 -42.10 17.94
C ILE A 849 4.04 -41.58 19.31
N GLN A 850 3.78 -42.53 20.22
CA GLN A 850 3.49 -42.27 21.63
C GLN A 850 4.66 -41.52 22.29
N SER A 851 4.43 -40.29 22.73
CA SER A 851 5.44 -39.40 23.31
C SER A 851 4.79 -38.42 24.28
N ASN A 852 5.40 -38.26 25.46
CA ASN A 852 4.91 -37.39 26.53
C ASN A 852 4.95 -35.89 26.16
N ASN A 853 5.66 -35.52 25.09
CA ASN A 853 5.70 -34.16 24.58
C ASN A 853 4.43 -33.85 23.79
N ALA A 854 3.77 -32.73 24.07
CA ALA A 854 2.62 -32.26 23.30
C ALA A 854 2.97 -32.06 21.81
N PHE A 855 1.98 -32.23 20.93
CA PHE A 855 2.11 -31.89 19.51
C PHE A 855 1.69 -30.43 19.32
N ASN A 856 2.67 -29.52 19.23
CA ASN A 856 2.40 -28.08 19.11
C ASN A 856 2.17 -27.68 17.64
N GLY A 857 1.15 -28.25 17.01
CA GLY A 857 0.80 -27.99 15.61
C GLY A 857 -0.62 -28.48 15.31
N SER A 858 -1.10 -28.19 14.10
CA SER A 858 -2.41 -28.60 13.63
C SER A 858 -2.42 -28.89 12.13
N CYS A 859 -3.40 -29.67 11.70
CA CYS A 859 -3.66 -30.01 10.30
C CYS A 859 -5.18 -30.12 10.06
N TYR A 860 -5.62 -30.02 8.81
CA TYR A 860 -7.00 -30.35 8.45
C TYR A 860 -7.23 -31.86 8.46
N ASP A 861 -8.34 -32.32 9.04
CA ASP A 861 -8.79 -33.71 8.98
C ASP A 861 -10.09 -33.84 8.15
N PRO A 862 -10.01 -34.28 6.88
CA PRO A 862 -11.16 -34.56 6.03
C PRO A 862 -12.22 -35.51 6.62
N GLN A 863 -11.90 -36.33 7.64
CA GLN A 863 -12.89 -37.23 8.26
C GLN A 863 -13.80 -36.52 9.27
N SER A 864 -13.29 -35.50 9.96
CA SER A 864 -14.06 -34.69 10.91
C SER A 864 -14.47 -33.32 10.34
N GLY A 865 -13.95 -32.94 9.18
CA GLY A 865 -14.22 -31.66 8.53
C GLY A 865 -13.62 -30.45 9.25
N ALA A 866 -12.69 -30.68 10.17
CA ALA A 866 -12.18 -29.69 11.11
C ALA A 866 -10.66 -29.82 11.28
N LEU A 867 -10.05 -28.84 11.97
CA LEU A 867 -8.64 -28.93 12.37
C LEU A 867 -8.46 -29.96 13.50
N ALA A 868 -7.38 -30.72 13.42
CA ALA A 868 -6.88 -31.62 14.46
C ALA A 868 -5.54 -31.10 15.01
N SER A 869 -5.22 -31.46 16.26
CA SER A 869 -3.97 -31.09 16.95
C SER A 869 -3.32 -32.27 17.68
N ASP A 870 -3.52 -33.49 17.16
CA ASP A 870 -2.96 -34.73 17.70
C ASP A 870 -2.22 -35.51 16.61
N ARG A 871 -1.22 -36.32 17.01
CA ARG A 871 -0.37 -37.06 16.05
C ARG A 871 -1.11 -38.15 15.29
N SER A 872 -2.19 -38.71 15.83
CA SER A 872 -2.96 -39.79 15.19
C SER A 872 -3.74 -39.29 13.96
N ARG A 873 -4.12 -38.01 13.97
CA ARG A 873 -4.71 -37.31 12.82
C ARG A 873 -3.67 -36.53 12.00
N CYS A 874 -2.72 -35.85 12.65
CA CYS A 874 -1.70 -35.03 12.00
C CYS A 874 -0.34 -35.73 11.89
N ASN A 875 -0.26 -36.73 11.02
CA ASN A 875 0.99 -37.38 10.63
C ASN A 875 1.14 -37.50 9.10
N LEU A 876 2.40 -37.55 8.66
CA LEU A 876 2.81 -37.62 7.26
C LEU A 876 2.17 -38.81 6.51
N LYS A 877 2.10 -39.99 7.15
CA LYS A 877 1.50 -41.20 6.58
C LYS A 877 0.00 -41.05 6.29
N ARG A 878 -0.74 -40.37 7.17
CA ARG A 878 -2.16 -40.04 6.97
C ARG A 878 -2.35 -38.99 5.88
N GLN A 879 -1.53 -37.94 5.88
CA GLN A 879 -1.51 -36.92 4.82
C GLN A 879 -1.31 -37.54 3.43
N ILE A 880 -0.27 -38.36 3.26
CA ILE A 880 0.02 -39.10 2.02
C ILE A 880 -1.19 -39.95 1.59
N SER A 881 -1.79 -40.67 2.54
CA SER A 881 -2.95 -41.52 2.26
C SER A 881 -4.16 -40.71 1.80
N GLN A 882 -4.41 -39.55 2.41
CA GLN A 882 -5.53 -38.66 2.07
C GLN A 882 -5.32 -37.96 0.72
N VAL A 883 -4.11 -37.50 0.40
CA VAL A 883 -3.79 -36.87 -0.90
C VAL A 883 -3.81 -37.88 -2.06
N ASN A 884 -3.38 -39.12 -1.81
CA ASN A 884 -3.53 -40.21 -2.79
C ASN A 884 -4.99 -40.64 -2.99
N GLN A 885 -5.85 -40.49 -1.97
CA GLN A 885 -7.30 -40.73 -2.09
C GLN A 885 -8.03 -39.58 -2.80
N SER A 886 -7.62 -38.32 -2.60
CA SER A 886 -8.21 -37.17 -3.31
C SER A 886 -7.82 -37.10 -4.79
N LYS A 887 -6.80 -37.87 -5.20
CA LYS A 887 -6.23 -37.88 -6.56
C LYS A 887 -5.84 -36.47 -7.03
N LEU A 888 -5.08 -35.75 -6.21
CA LEU A 888 -4.54 -34.43 -6.56
C LEU A 888 -3.86 -34.50 -7.94
N CYS A 889 -4.34 -33.67 -8.89
CA CYS A 889 -3.85 -33.62 -10.28
C CYS A 889 -3.94 -34.98 -11.01
N GLY A 890 -4.95 -35.79 -10.69
CA GLY A 890 -5.15 -37.14 -11.23
C GLY A 890 -4.21 -38.21 -10.66
N LEU A 891 -3.24 -37.83 -9.83
CA LEU A 891 -2.14 -38.68 -9.36
C LEU A 891 -2.44 -39.32 -8.00
N SER A 892 -2.02 -40.59 -7.84
CA SER A 892 -2.17 -41.37 -6.59
C SER A 892 -0.88 -42.10 -6.18
N ASN A 893 0.27 -41.50 -6.52
CA ASN A 893 1.63 -41.92 -6.19
C ASN A 893 2.42 -40.82 -5.44
N TRP A 894 1.70 -39.98 -4.69
CA TRP A 894 2.28 -38.92 -3.85
C TRP A 894 3.09 -39.50 -2.68
N ARG A 895 4.24 -38.89 -2.41
CA ARG A 895 5.23 -39.23 -1.39
C ARG A 895 5.94 -37.97 -0.87
N PRO A 896 6.65 -38.02 0.27
CA PRO A 896 7.62 -36.97 0.59
C PRO A 896 8.74 -36.97 -0.47
N PRO A 897 9.32 -35.79 -0.79
CA PRO A 897 10.50 -35.71 -1.62
C PRO A 897 11.72 -36.24 -0.87
N SER A 898 12.71 -36.71 -1.62
CA SER A 898 14.07 -36.81 -1.11
C SER A 898 14.69 -35.44 -0.94
N GLN A 899 15.74 -35.33 -0.11
CA GLN A 899 16.43 -34.07 0.10
C GLN A 899 17.05 -33.54 -1.21
N GLN A 900 17.53 -34.43 -2.09
CA GLN A 900 18.05 -34.05 -3.40
C GLN A 900 16.96 -33.48 -4.33
N GLU A 901 15.77 -34.10 -4.37
CA GLU A 901 14.64 -33.60 -5.15
C GLU A 901 14.18 -32.23 -4.67
N PHE A 902 14.13 -32.05 -3.34
CA PHE A 902 13.73 -30.78 -2.74
C PHE A 902 14.75 -29.66 -3.02
N TYR A 903 16.06 -29.94 -2.96
CA TYR A 903 17.09 -28.99 -3.39
C TYR A 903 16.91 -28.56 -4.86
N GLY A 904 16.46 -29.47 -5.74
CA GLY A 904 16.27 -29.22 -7.17
C GLY A 904 15.23 -28.16 -7.53
N ILE A 905 14.34 -27.80 -6.59
CA ILE A 905 13.33 -26.75 -6.80
C ILE A 905 13.65 -25.41 -6.11
N MET A 906 14.74 -25.35 -5.34
CA MET A 906 15.22 -24.12 -4.70
C MET A 906 15.87 -23.17 -5.70
N THR A 907 15.88 -21.87 -5.39
CA THR A 907 16.47 -20.81 -6.24
C THR A 907 17.64 -20.07 -5.60
N LEU A 908 18.02 -20.47 -4.36
CA LEU A 908 19.27 -20.14 -3.65
C LEU A 908 19.87 -18.75 -3.97
N THR A 909 19.19 -17.69 -3.50
CA THR A 909 19.59 -16.30 -3.77
C THR A 909 20.39 -15.71 -2.60
N ARG A 910 21.16 -14.64 -2.87
CA ARG A 910 21.96 -13.93 -1.85
C ARG A 910 21.12 -13.43 -0.66
N ASP A 911 19.99 -12.81 -0.95
CA ASP A 911 19.16 -12.13 0.07
C ASP A 911 18.04 -13.02 0.61
N ASN A 912 17.79 -14.17 -0.04
CA ASN A 912 17.01 -15.28 0.48
C ASN A 912 17.60 -16.63 0.01
N PRO A 913 18.45 -17.29 0.83
CA PRO A 913 19.07 -18.57 0.49
C PRO A 913 18.10 -19.78 0.57
N ILE A 914 16.81 -19.56 0.83
CA ILE A 914 15.77 -20.60 0.93
C ILE A 914 14.55 -20.30 0.04
N ALA A 915 14.71 -19.45 -0.97
CA ALA A 915 13.63 -19.14 -1.90
C ALA A 915 13.26 -20.36 -2.78
N LEU A 916 11.94 -20.53 -2.97
CA LEU A 916 11.37 -21.21 -4.14
C LEU A 916 10.91 -20.15 -5.14
N ASP A 917 10.70 -20.52 -6.40
CA ASP A 917 10.08 -19.63 -7.40
C ASP A 917 8.59 -19.45 -7.07
N THR A 918 8.23 -18.32 -6.45
CA THR A 918 6.87 -18.05 -5.93
C THR A 918 5.79 -17.99 -7.01
N ARG A 919 6.17 -17.89 -8.29
CA ARG A 919 5.23 -17.93 -9.43
C ARG A 919 4.72 -19.35 -9.70
N TYR A 920 5.39 -20.35 -9.12
CA TYR A 920 5.09 -21.78 -9.18
C TYR A 920 4.85 -22.37 -7.77
N PHE A 921 5.48 -21.82 -6.74
CA PHE A 921 5.30 -22.25 -5.34
C PHE A 921 4.91 -21.05 -4.45
N PRO A 922 3.68 -20.52 -4.60
CA PRO A 922 3.27 -19.23 -4.01
C PRO A 922 3.11 -19.24 -2.48
N PHE A 923 2.89 -20.40 -1.87
CA PHE A 923 2.71 -20.54 -0.42
C PHE A 923 3.65 -21.61 0.14
N ASN A 924 4.49 -21.22 1.08
CA ASN A 924 5.64 -21.99 1.52
C ASN A 924 6.06 -21.66 2.97
N SER A 925 5.09 -21.48 3.88
CA SER A 925 5.34 -20.94 5.24
C SER A 925 6.50 -21.60 6.00
N GLY A 926 6.70 -22.91 5.83
CA GLY A 926 7.82 -23.68 6.40
C GLY A 926 9.23 -23.36 5.88
N LEU A 927 9.38 -22.40 4.96
CA LEU A 927 10.67 -21.90 4.43
C LEU A 927 10.96 -20.43 4.79
N SER A 928 10.09 -19.78 5.56
CA SER A 928 10.24 -18.35 5.88
C SER A 928 11.40 -18.09 6.86
N VAL A 929 12.42 -17.34 6.41
CA VAL A 929 13.53 -16.88 7.26
C VAL A 929 13.14 -15.62 8.03
N THR A 930 13.02 -15.71 9.36
CA THR A 930 12.91 -14.52 10.21
C THR A 930 14.25 -13.78 10.27
N TYR A 931 14.22 -12.46 10.02
CA TYR A 931 15.42 -11.61 10.10
C TYR A 931 16.11 -11.73 11.48
N GLY A 932 17.42 -12.01 11.48
CA GLY A 932 18.26 -12.03 12.68
C GLY A 932 18.88 -13.38 13.06
N GLN A 933 18.52 -14.50 12.43
CA GLN A 933 19.05 -15.83 12.77
C GLN A 933 19.94 -16.45 11.67
N TRP A 934 21.02 -15.76 11.27
CA TRP A 934 21.96 -16.27 10.26
C TRP A 934 22.67 -17.59 10.63
N ASN A 935 22.69 -17.97 11.91
CA ASN A 935 23.21 -19.25 12.38
C ASN A 935 22.26 -20.44 12.10
N ALA A 936 21.06 -20.21 11.54
CA ALA A 936 19.97 -21.18 11.42
C ALA A 936 19.95 -21.98 10.09
N VAL A 937 21.06 -22.06 9.35
CA VAL A 937 21.15 -22.89 8.13
C VAL A 937 20.91 -24.38 8.43
N GLU A 938 21.21 -24.83 9.65
CA GLU A 938 20.79 -26.17 10.10
C GLU A 938 19.26 -26.30 10.17
N THR A 939 18.57 -25.31 10.75
CA THR A 939 17.13 -25.31 11.07
C THR A 939 16.23 -25.50 9.84
N ILE A 940 16.72 -25.18 8.64
CA ILE A 940 16.05 -25.44 7.36
C ILE A 940 15.65 -26.92 7.23
N PHE A 941 16.56 -27.82 7.59
CA PHE A 941 16.34 -29.28 7.55
C PHE A 941 15.65 -29.82 8.81
N TYR A 942 14.96 -28.93 9.54
CA TYR A 942 14.01 -29.21 10.62
C TYR A 942 12.63 -28.59 10.31
N GLY A 943 12.46 -27.92 9.17
CA GLY A 943 11.19 -27.25 8.79
C GLY A 943 10.24 -28.13 7.96
N ILE A 944 10.76 -28.98 7.09
CA ILE A 944 9.98 -29.82 6.14
C ILE A 944 10.40 -31.29 6.23
N TRP A 945 9.43 -32.21 6.07
CA TRP A 945 9.68 -33.65 5.96
C TRP A 945 10.26 -34.06 4.59
N THR A 946 11.46 -34.64 4.60
CA THR A 946 12.07 -35.39 3.48
C THR A 946 12.09 -36.89 3.77
N SER A 947 12.19 -37.73 2.74
CA SER A 947 12.29 -39.20 2.88
C SER A 947 13.62 -39.70 3.45
N ASP A 948 14.67 -38.89 3.31
CA ASP A 948 16.05 -39.17 3.66
C ASP A 948 16.69 -37.93 4.33
N VAL A 949 17.85 -38.15 4.93
CA VAL A 949 18.68 -37.09 5.53
C VAL A 949 20.10 -37.24 5.02
N MET A 950 20.67 -36.18 4.44
CA MET A 950 22.10 -36.10 4.19
C MET A 950 22.87 -36.27 5.51
N PRO A 951 23.98 -37.04 5.54
CA PRO A 951 24.96 -36.87 6.59
C PRO A 951 25.53 -35.45 6.45
N VAL A 952 25.29 -34.59 7.45
CA VAL A 952 25.80 -33.21 7.45
C VAL A 952 27.31 -33.25 7.24
N SER A 953 27.77 -32.63 6.14
CA SER A 953 29.19 -32.51 5.83
C SER A 953 29.91 -31.85 7.00
N ARG A 954 30.93 -32.51 7.55
CA ARG A 954 31.73 -31.94 8.65
C ARG A 954 32.27 -30.55 8.24
N PRO A 955 32.40 -29.60 9.18
CA PRO A 955 32.97 -28.29 8.89
C PRO A 955 34.33 -28.41 8.19
N ILE A 956 34.50 -27.66 7.09
CA ILE A 956 35.73 -27.65 6.31
C ILE A 956 36.86 -27.09 7.20
N GLY A 957 37.77 -27.96 7.65
CA GLY A 957 38.88 -27.57 8.52
C GLY A 957 39.63 -28.72 9.19
N THR A 958 38.96 -29.83 9.53
CA THR A 958 39.61 -30.98 10.20
C THR A 958 39.99 -32.08 9.21
N TRP A 959 41.09 -31.87 8.48
CA TRP A 959 41.72 -32.88 7.63
C TRP A 959 42.96 -33.45 8.33
N GLU A 960 42.85 -34.63 8.92
CA GLU A 960 44.06 -35.43 9.19
C GLU A 960 44.45 -36.20 7.93
N LYS A 961 45.75 -36.27 7.65
CA LYS A 961 46.27 -36.97 6.46
C LYS A 961 46.37 -38.46 6.76
N ASP A 962 45.32 -39.21 6.37
CA ASP A 962 45.41 -40.60 5.86
C ASP A 962 44.03 -41.23 5.53
N ASP A 963 42.92 -40.46 5.61
CA ASP A 963 41.57 -40.86 5.15
C ASP A 963 41.53 -41.05 3.60
N GLY A 964 42.06 -42.17 3.12
CA GLY A 964 42.43 -42.36 1.73
C GLY A 964 41.35 -42.90 0.79
N GLY A 965 41.35 -42.38 -0.44
CA GLY A 965 40.84 -43.07 -1.63
C GLY A 965 39.40 -42.75 -2.07
N PRO A 966 38.95 -43.27 -3.24
CA PRO A 966 37.70 -42.86 -3.88
C PRO A 966 36.40 -43.33 -3.20
N ASP A 967 36.46 -44.13 -2.14
CA ASP A 967 35.30 -44.79 -1.53
C ASP A 967 34.39 -43.86 -0.69
N ALA A 968 34.70 -42.56 -0.61
CA ALA A 968 33.86 -41.55 0.03
C ALA A 968 32.43 -41.44 -0.55
N TYR A 969 32.18 -42.02 -1.74
CA TYR A 969 30.87 -42.06 -2.39
C TYR A 969 30.07 -43.36 -2.14
N GLN A 970 30.53 -44.28 -1.29
CA GLN A 970 29.77 -45.49 -0.96
C GLN A 970 28.58 -45.19 -0.02
N VAL A 971 27.46 -44.75 -0.60
CA VAL A 971 26.15 -44.71 0.07
C VAL A 971 25.78 -46.13 0.54
N ARG A 972 25.70 -46.34 1.86
CA ARG A 972 25.31 -47.62 2.44
C ARG A 972 23.79 -47.67 2.69
N PRO A 973 23.01 -48.50 1.99
CA PRO A 973 21.57 -48.62 2.19
C PRO A 973 21.23 -49.49 3.42
N THR A 974 21.62 -49.05 4.61
CA THR A 974 21.36 -49.76 5.88
C THR A 974 20.85 -48.82 6.97
N THR A 975 19.53 -48.61 6.96
CA THR A 975 18.64 -48.49 8.13
C THR A 975 19.29 -48.09 9.47
N GLN A 976 19.41 -46.78 9.74
CA GLN A 976 19.06 -46.19 11.04
C GLN A 976 19.02 -44.67 10.95
N LEU A 977 17.85 -44.07 11.22
CA LEU A 977 17.71 -42.63 11.39
C LEU A 977 18.52 -42.18 12.61
N ARG A 978 19.65 -41.50 12.38
CA ARG A 978 20.45 -40.82 13.41
C ARG A 978 20.44 -39.28 13.29
N GLY A 979 19.37 -38.74 12.70
CA GLY A 979 18.75 -37.58 13.35
C GLY A 979 18.22 -38.04 14.72
N SER A 980 18.31 -37.20 15.75
CA SER A 980 17.86 -37.60 17.08
C SER A 980 16.36 -37.95 17.09
N ILE A 981 15.97 -38.90 17.95
CA ILE A 981 14.57 -39.32 18.15
C ILE A 981 13.64 -38.13 18.42
N ALA A 982 14.19 -37.01 18.91
CA ALA A 982 13.50 -35.73 19.09
C ALA A 982 12.77 -35.19 17.85
N ARG A 983 13.30 -35.39 16.63
CA ARG A 983 12.66 -34.85 15.41
C ARG A 983 11.33 -35.54 15.09
N GLN A 984 11.21 -36.85 15.31
CA GLN A 984 10.05 -37.64 14.83
C GLN A 984 8.69 -37.24 15.45
N TYR A 985 8.71 -36.64 16.65
CA TYR A 985 7.52 -36.18 17.36
C TYR A 985 7.27 -34.66 17.29
N GLN A 986 8.16 -33.90 16.64
CA GLN A 986 8.01 -32.46 16.45
C GLN A 986 7.16 -32.15 15.21
N PRO A 987 6.37 -31.05 15.23
CA PRO A 987 5.63 -30.59 14.06
C PRO A 987 6.60 -30.08 12.97
N HIS A 988 6.46 -30.60 11.75
CA HIS A 988 7.13 -30.07 10.56
C HIS A 988 6.08 -29.83 9.47
N HIS A 989 6.37 -28.96 8.50
CA HIS A 989 5.55 -28.81 7.30
C HIS A 989 5.77 -29.99 6.34
N VAL A 990 4.86 -30.17 5.39
CA VAL A 990 4.95 -31.22 4.35
C VAL A 990 4.67 -30.57 3.00
N MET A 991 5.55 -30.80 2.04
CA MET A 991 5.31 -30.59 0.61
C MET A 991 5.45 -31.94 -0.08
N LEU A 992 4.43 -32.39 -0.81
CA LEU A 992 4.46 -33.69 -1.47
C LEU A 992 4.96 -33.60 -2.92
N VAL A 993 5.56 -34.70 -3.37
CA VAL A 993 5.98 -34.92 -4.76
C VAL A 993 5.42 -36.27 -5.25
N SER A 994 5.24 -36.38 -6.56
CA SER A 994 4.87 -37.60 -7.28
C SER A 994 5.95 -37.91 -8.33
N ASP A 995 6.15 -39.19 -8.62
CA ASP A 995 7.00 -39.68 -9.73
C ASP A 995 6.41 -39.35 -11.13
N GLY A 996 5.34 -38.54 -11.16
CA GLY A 996 4.64 -38.05 -12.32
C GLY A 996 3.64 -39.02 -12.91
N PHE A 997 3.13 -38.66 -14.08
CA PHE A 997 2.09 -39.41 -14.80
C PHE A 997 2.65 -40.71 -15.36
N LYS A 998 1.92 -41.81 -15.18
CA LYS A 998 2.15 -43.07 -15.90
C LYS A 998 0.90 -43.43 -16.68
N VAL A 999 0.89 -43.22 -17.99
CA VAL A 999 -0.25 -43.58 -18.84
C VAL A 999 -0.34 -45.11 -18.95
N THR A 1000 -1.30 -45.67 -18.22
CA THR A 1000 -1.95 -46.94 -18.52
C THR A 1000 -2.94 -46.71 -19.66
N GLY A 1001 -2.99 -47.63 -20.64
CA GLY A 1001 -3.81 -47.47 -21.85
C GLY A 1001 -5.26 -47.89 -21.65
N GLU A 1002 -5.93 -47.29 -20.67
CA GLU A 1002 -7.39 -47.37 -20.41
C GLU A 1002 -8.00 -45.98 -20.54
#